data_AF-A0A7S9RDQ6-F1
#
_entry.id   AF-A0A7S9RDQ6-F1
#
_cell.length_a   1.000
_cell.length_b   1.000
_cell.length_c   1.000
_cell.angle_alpha   90.00
_cell.angle_beta   90.00
_cell.angle_gamma   90.00
#
_symmetry.space_group_name_H-M   'P 1'
#
loop_
_entity.id
_entity.type
_entity.pdbx_description
1 polymer ?
#
loop_
_entity_poly.entity_id
_entity_poly.type
_entity_poly.pdbx_seq_one_letter_code
_entity_poly.pdbx_strand_id
1 'polypeptide(L)'
;MAAKLGSIKSISGQTEVIAVDKSGNERILKVGDSLYEGESIKTTSADAKVVIVANDGKEVSVVGEDTISLDPKEAASAQSANPEIAALQNALLNGANITDLEETAAGGNAAAGGAGGDGVSLGAASFAEGGHYANINENFRNLTDANRAFDSFNSPIGGYADNNDNSEGDSVAPQNPTNPTTPVTPVTPVTPATPATPVALSVSLDGNGEAREATPNEYLVYNLGLSAATSSTTPTDLTLNLSGASAGRDYSNAMEYSLDGGHSWTAIQNGGTISGVAPSDIANVKVRVQVVDDYGQTAGNQNEGTSSEDLGANIAPGINGYGVYKEGVTLSVTTNNAAITSGEAEGKIIDNDDNINITENIDASTEGLNPALVNSDPDNGNTMKTIIDTKDGDDTITIKEEVYFSSGLYDLKENANDVIKMGDGDDVFNTGKDAVVENTRIDLGNAGGEKNQDTLNINGTVITDTRFTSHDGNDVFTIKDDSGPSLSSTILDNVLFKTGSGNDTVNIEKSDNHQLIKNTKIDTGADNDTVNIKSDMYAYVTNNGTTDETEYAGSRTDSFIKTGEGDDTINVTDASIRRVDIDTGDSDTGDMLNFISAGIYNSEIKSGNGNDKIVLQDTKADVMDIYTGEGDDSLTIKGSTEIKNNSAVHNDPISSPAHVANPVANQAGIHSNYIEMGKGRDTLTIERGAEISNTKINTSSADAGVSDDRDSVDVTGAKFNNAAIETGYGDDVINLKDVTMISNDGFSTYIGAGGGNDTINVSGNSSFDKAIIYTNGGDDRVNVDGDVSMVDSNIMLENGNVTLNVARATGLVDTNIEGAGVGNAGVKTVTIDNAELRRVTINTADDGDSVTIGAGTHDNTDVKIFTQGGDDTININADLTGTSSVNLSPAAGEAAHDYDTSNINSGKGNDTINIADNVTLTNTYLSGGDGNDLVDLGKDVSLNGTAINGGDGIDTLKVHDASFNTTNAGKISGFEVLDMSDADKEFTFHHASDIANFIKNVGGEGATSLIVKGVKGVGTFTEGSSEVADASTEISNGYVYSVNEGGQTFTLTIQNVNVNELM
;
A
#
# COMPACT_ATOMS: atom_id res chain seq x y z
N MET A 1 5.44 27.70 45.01
CA MET A 1 4.55 26.73 44.35
C MET A 1 4.64 27.04 42.87
N ALA A 2 5.08 26.07 42.07
CA ALA A 2 5.11 26.21 40.61
C ALA A 2 3.68 26.34 40.07
N ALA A 3 3.49 27.16 39.04
CA ALA A 3 2.18 27.31 38.42
C ALA A 3 1.77 26.00 37.74
N LYS A 4 0.51 25.56 37.91
CA LYS A 4 -0.01 24.44 37.12
C LYS A 4 -0.12 24.89 35.66
N LEU A 5 0.39 24.12 34.72
CA LEU A 5 0.35 24.43 33.29
C LEU A 5 -0.71 23.62 32.54
N GLY A 6 -1.01 22.41 33.00
CA GLY A 6 -1.98 21.53 32.36
C GLY A 6 -2.16 20.21 33.11
N SER A 7 -2.74 19.23 32.43
CA SER A 7 -2.86 17.86 32.93
C SER A 7 -2.77 16.83 31.82
N ILE A 8 -2.39 15.60 32.18
CA ILE A 8 -2.36 14.48 31.25
C ILE A 8 -3.80 14.09 30.87
N LYS A 9 -4.13 14.12 29.59
CA LYS A 9 -5.42 13.70 29.04
C LYS A 9 -5.42 12.22 28.67
N SER A 10 -4.33 11.69 28.09
CA SER A 10 -4.19 10.27 27.76
C SER A 10 -2.72 9.84 27.68
N ILE A 11 -2.48 8.55 27.92
CA ILE A 11 -1.18 7.87 27.73
C ILE A 11 -1.48 6.55 26.99
N SER A 12 -0.78 6.30 25.88
CA SER A 12 -0.85 5.06 25.09
C SER A 12 0.55 4.61 24.64
N GLY A 13 0.69 3.35 24.21
CA GLY A 13 1.99 2.65 24.12
C GLY A 13 2.40 2.12 25.49
N GLN A 14 3.08 0.96 25.57
CA GLN A 14 3.43 0.32 26.86
C GLN A 14 4.58 1.07 27.57
N THR A 15 4.34 2.30 28.01
CA THR A 15 5.37 3.23 28.48
C THR A 15 5.11 3.82 29.87
N GLU A 16 6.17 4.16 30.60
CA GLU A 16 6.08 4.97 31.82
C GLU A 16 6.36 6.43 31.46
N VAL A 17 5.42 7.33 31.78
CA VAL A 17 5.61 8.77 31.57
C VAL A 17 6.10 9.38 32.88
N ILE A 18 7.21 10.09 32.86
CA ILE A 18 7.87 10.60 34.07
C ILE A 18 7.94 12.12 34.01
N ALA A 19 7.50 12.79 35.07
CA ALA A 19 7.79 14.21 35.31
C ALA A 19 9.03 14.34 36.20
N VAL A 20 9.99 15.16 35.78
CA VAL A 20 11.21 15.48 36.53
C VAL A 20 11.15 16.95 36.95
N ASP A 21 11.13 17.25 38.25
CA ASP A 21 11.11 18.64 38.73
C ASP A 21 12.50 19.32 38.61
N LYS A 22 12.55 20.65 38.78
CA LYS A 22 13.82 21.43 38.75
C LYS A 22 14.89 20.99 39.75
N SER A 23 14.53 20.19 40.75
CA SER A 23 15.47 19.63 41.74
C SER A 23 15.95 18.24 41.37
N GLY A 24 15.50 17.69 40.23
CA GLY A 24 15.80 16.35 39.73
C GLY A 24 14.95 15.24 40.37
N ASN A 25 13.85 15.57 41.06
CA ASN A 25 12.97 14.54 41.61
C ASN A 25 12.01 14.04 40.52
N GLU A 26 11.93 12.73 40.37
CA GLU A 26 11.09 12.07 39.38
C GLU A 26 9.78 11.58 39.98
N ARG A 27 8.69 11.68 39.22
CA ARG A 27 7.40 11.08 39.54
C ARG A 27 6.74 10.50 38.29
N ILE A 28 6.17 9.31 38.42
CA ILE A 28 5.39 8.69 37.33
C ILE A 28 4.05 9.43 37.20
N LEU A 29 3.71 9.81 35.97
CA LEU A 29 2.49 10.50 35.58
C LEU A 29 1.41 9.51 35.16
N LYS A 30 0.18 9.78 35.58
CA LYS A 30 -1.04 9.08 35.17
C LYS A 30 -2.02 10.04 34.52
N VAL A 31 -2.98 9.49 33.76
CA VAL A 31 -4.08 10.27 33.21
C VAL A 31 -4.82 11.03 34.33
N GLY A 32 -4.97 12.34 34.15
CA GLY A 32 -5.53 13.29 35.11
C GLY A 32 -4.50 14.00 35.99
N ASP A 33 -3.24 13.59 36.00
CA ASP A 33 -2.21 14.24 36.81
C ASP A 33 -1.91 15.65 36.28
N SER A 34 -1.72 16.58 37.22
CA SER A 34 -1.37 17.96 36.90
C SER A 34 0.12 18.10 36.61
N LEU A 35 0.45 18.95 35.64
CA LEU A 35 1.80 19.30 35.25
C LEU A 35 2.11 20.72 35.71
N TYR A 36 3.35 20.94 36.17
CA TYR A 36 3.76 22.20 36.77
C TYR A 36 4.92 22.85 36.02
N GLU A 37 4.93 24.17 36.02
CA GLU A 37 5.97 24.99 35.42
C GLU A 37 7.35 24.61 35.94
N GLY A 38 8.24 24.22 35.03
CA GLY A 38 9.58 23.75 35.36
C GLY A 38 9.77 22.25 35.56
N GLU A 39 8.75 21.42 35.30
CA GLU A 39 8.95 19.98 35.16
C GLU A 39 9.41 19.64 33.73
N SER A 40 10.15 18.56 33.54
CA SER A 40 10.37 17.94 32.22
C SER A 40 9.58 16.63 32.14
N ILE A 41 8.89 16.40 31.03
CA ILE A 41 8.15 15.17 30.77
C ILE A 41 9.02 14.27 29.91
N LYS A 42 9.26 13.05 30.38
CA LYS A 42 10.03 12.03 29.68
C LYS A 42 9.14 10.82 29.38
N THR A 43 9.14 10.37 28.13
CA THR A 43 8.61 9.07 27.71
C THR A 43 9.76 8.06 27.57
N THR A 44 9.50 6.78 27.83
CA THR A 44 10.55 5.75 27.91
C THR A 44 10.50 4.72 26.77
N SER A 45 9.73 4.97 25.70
CA SER A 45 9.56 4.02 24.60
C SER A 45 9.21 4.72 23.29
N ALA A 46 9.63 4.16 22.15
CA ALA A 46 9.42 4.70 20.81
C ALA A 46 7.95 4.65 20.33
N ASP A 47 7.11 3.80 20.95
CA ASP A 47 5.66 3.71 20.69
C ASP A 47 4.80 4.60 21.61
N ALA A 48 5.43 5.36 22.51
CA ALA A 48 4.74 6.18 23.49
C ALA A 48 3.96 7.32 22.83
N LYS A 49 2.70 7.52 23.22
CA LYS A 49 1.91 8.72 22.87
C LYS A 49 1.24 9.29 24.12
N VAL A 50 1.55 10.54 24.43
CA VAL A 50 1.03 11.26 25.60
C VAL A 50 0.33 12.53 25.15
N VAL A 51 -0.94 12.69 25.51
CA VAL A 51 -1.70 13.92 25.23
C VAL A 51 -1.83 14.74 26.50
N ILE A 52 -1.44 16.00 26.41
CA ILE A 52 -1.48 16.98 27.49
C ILE A 52 -2.54 18.02 27.13
N VAL A 53 -3.43 18.32 28.07
CA VAL A 53 -4.34 19.46 27.94
C VAL A 53 -3.83 20.63 28.77
N ALA A 54 -3.56 21.75 28.14
CA ALA A 54 -3.18 23.00 28.79
C ALA A 54 -4.40 23.65 29.48
N ASN A 55 -4.15 24.58 30.41
CA ASN A 55 -5.23 25.24 31.16
C ASN A 55 -6.18 26.07 30.29
N ASP A 56 -5.79 26.44 29.07
CA ASP A 56 -6.62 27.14 28.07
C ASP A 56 -7.45 26.20 27.21
N GLY A 57 -7.36 24.88 27.44
CA GLY A 57 -8.09 23.85 26.71
C GLY A 57 -7.41 23.35 25.44
N LYS A 58 -6.23 23.88 25.08
CA LYS A 58 -5.45 23.39 23.94
C LYS A 58 -4.74 22.08 24.28
N GLU A 59 -4.59 21.22 23.29
CA GLU A 59 -3.97 19.90 23.45
C GLU A 59 -2.64 19.83 22.72
N VAL A 60 -1.66 19.18 23.35
CA VAL A 60 -0.32 18.93 22.82
C VAL A 60 -0.01 17.45 22.98
N SER A 61 0.47 16.82 21.91
CA SER A 61 0.85 15.40 21.91
C SER A 61 2.36 15.23 21.90
N VAL A 62 2.87 14.30 22.69
CA VAL A 62 4.25 13.82 22.68
C VAL A 62 4.24 12.42 22.13
N VAL A 63 5.03 12.15 21.08
CA VAL A 63 5.12 10.84 20.43
C VAL A 63 6.57 10.37 20.39
N GLY A 64 6.80 9.08 20.61
CA GLY A 64 8.15 8.49 20.65
C GLY A 64 8.85 8.60 22.00
N GLU A 65 10.11 8.14 22.05
CA GLU A 65 11.00 8.31 23.21
C GLU A 65 11.58 9.73 23.15
N ASP A 66 10.99 10.65 23.92
CA ASP A 66 11.33 12.07 23.88
C ASP A 66 11.27 12.70 25.27
N THR A 67 11.90 13.87 25.42
CA THR A 67 11.90 14.65 26.66
C THR A 67 11.51 16.10 26.37
N ILE A 68 10.37 16.53 26.89
CA ILE A 68 9.86 17.90 26.74
C ILE A 68 10.03 18.66 28.05
N SER A 69 10.79 19.76 28.03
CA SER A 69 10.92 20.66 29.18
C SER A 69 9.74 21.64 29.24
N LEU A 70 9.06 21.70 30.38
CA LEU A 70 8.06 22.72 30.72
C LEU A 70 8.70 23.91 31.45
N ASP A 71 10.03 24.08 31.38
CA ASP A 71 10.70 25.32 31.78
C ASP A 71 10.78 26.28 30.58
N PRO A 72 10.14 27.46 30.65
CA PRO A 72 10.17 28.46 29.59
C PRO A 72 11.58 28.87 29.15
N LYS A 73 12.60 28.69 30.01
CA LYS A 73 13.99 29.03 29.69
C LYS A 73 14.76 27.92 28.98
N GLU A 74 14.37 26.66 29.13
CA GLU A 74 15.02 25.51 28.48
C GLU A 74 14.36 25.15 27.15
N ALA A 75 13.03 25.34 27.03
CA ALA A 75 12.29 25.19 25.76
C ALA A 75 12.82 26.11 24.65
N ALA A 76 13.43 27.25 25.02
CA ALA A 76 14.08 28.17 24.08
C ALA A 76 15.44 27.68 23.55
N SER A 77 15.99 26.58 24.10
CA SER A 77 17.35 26.10 23.82
C SER A 77 17.43 24.68 23.25
N ALA A 78 16.31 23.95 23.19
CA ALA A 78 16.25 22.60 22.62
C ALA A 78 15.46 22.63 21.29
N GLN A 79 16.17 22.37 20.19
CA GLN A 79 15.71 22.13 18.81
C GLN A 79 14.83 23.20 18.12
N SER A 80 15.49 24.11 17.38
CA SER A 80 15.24 24.24 15.94
C SER A 80 16.41 24.97 15.25
N ALA A 81 16.79 24.52 14.06
CA ALA A 81 17.79 25.16 13.21
C ALA A 81 17.28 26.47 12.56
N ASN A 82 16.16 27.02 13.04
CA ASN A 82 15.57 28.26 12.55
C ASN A 82 15.20 29.18 13.74
N PRO A 83 15.97 30.26 13.98
CA PRO A 83 15.76 31.16 15.12
C PRO A 83 14.40 31.89 15.10
N GLU A 84 13.68 31.92 13.98
CA GLU A 84 12.35 32.54 13.86
C GLU A 84 11.24 31.68 14.50
N ILE A 85 11.32 30.34 14.37
CA ILE A 85 10.33 29.42 14.96
C ILE A 85 10.47 29.38 16.49
N ALA A 86 11.70 29.42 17.01
CA ALA A 86 11.97 29.48 18.44
C ALA A 86 11.46 30.77 19.12
N ALA A 87 11.40 31.88 18.36
CA ALA A 87 10.85 33.15 18.84
C ALA A 87 9.32 33.15 18.86
N LEU A 88 8.68 32.57 17.82
CA LEU A 88 7.23 32.41 17.71
C LEU A 88 6.68 31.48 18.81
N GLN A 89 7.34 30.35 19.06
CA GLN A 89 6.94 29.42 20.12
C GLN A 89 7.08 30.03 21.52
N ASN A 90 8.13 30.82 21.77
CA ASN A 90 8.31 31.56 23.03
C ASN A 90 7.24 32.62 23.27
N ALA A 91 6.76 33.29 22.22
CA ALA A 91 5.74 34.33 22.34
C ALA A 91 4.35 33.74 22.63
N LEU A 92 3.99 32.62 21.99
CA LEU A 92 2.76 31.88 22.31
C LEU A 92 2.77 31.34 23.73
N LEU A 93 3.89 30.75 24.18
CA LEU A 93 4.00 30.15 25.51
C LEU A 93 4.03 31.18 26.66
N ASN A 94 4.38 32.44 26.38
CA ASN A 94 4.31 33.55 27.34
C ASN A 94 2.99 34.35 27.29
N GLY A 95 2.00 33.88 26.52
CA GLY A 95 0.68 34.50 26.45
C GLY A 95 0.64 35.83 25.70
N ALA A 96 1.56 36.05 24.75
CA ALA A 96 1.48 37.20 23.84
C ALA A 96 0.28 37.01 22.89
N ASN A 97 -0.46 38.10 22.63
CA ASN A 97 -1.57 38.07 21.70
C ASN A 97 -1.01 37.93 20.28
N ILE A 98 -1.57 37.03 19.45
CA ILE A 98 -0.99 36.67 18.15
C ILE A 98 -0.94 37.86 17.18
N THR A 99 -1.79 38.87 17.41
CA THR A 99 -1.83 40.15 16.70
C THR A 99 -0.66 41.09 17.02
N ASP A 100 0.05 40.87 18.13
CA ASP A 100 1.20 41.70 18.54
C ASP A 100 2.54 41.21 17.94
N LEU A 101 2.51 40.10 17.17
CA LEU A 101 3.67 39.51 16.47
C LEU A 101 3.82 39.97 15.01
N GLU A 102 2.92 40.80 14.49
CA GLU A 102 2.98 41.31 13.11
C GLU A 102 4.05 42.39 12.85
N GLU A 103 4.96 42.69 13.80
CA GLU A 103 6.06 43.65 13.59
C GLU A 103 7.46 43.01 13.44
N THR A 104 7.58 41.69 13.26
CA THR A 104 8.90 41.05 13.05
C THR A 104 9.01 40.16 11.82
N ALA A 105 8.13 40.33 10.83
CA ALA A 105 8.22 39.69 9.51
C ALA A 105 8.41 40.70 8.35
N ALA A 106 8.82 41.93 8.64
CA ALA A 106 9.12 42.95 7.64
C ALA A 106 10.45 43.70 7.94
N GLY A 107 11.56 42.98 7.86
CA GLY A 107 12.85 43.55 7.45
C GLY A 107 13.61 44.46 8.44
N GLY A 108 14.56 43.87 9.15
CA GLY A 108 15.95 44.38 9.13
C GLY A 108 16.38 45.32 10.26
N ASN A 109 17.02 44.74 11.27
CA ASN A 109 18.10 45.41 11.99
C ASN A 109 19.22 45.80 10.99
N ALA A 110 19.64 47.06 11.01
CA ALA A 110 20.66 47.63 10.14
C ALA A 110 22.08 47.18 10.55
N ALA A 111 22.45 45.93 10.28
CA ALA A 111 23.85 45.51 10.25
C ALA A 111 24.03 44.23 9.42
N ALA A 112 24.89 44.32 8.40
CA ALA A 112 25.40 43.24 7.54
C ALA A 112 24.56 42.83 6.32
N GLY A 113 24.69 43.63 5.24
CA GLY A 113 25.27 43.15 3.98
C GLY A 113 24.42 42.29 3.01
N GLY A 114 23.79 42.96 2.04
CA GLY A 114 23.94 42.63 0.60
C GLY A 114 22.86 41.79 -0.10
N ALA A 115 22.24 42.41 -1.12
CA ALA A 115 21.34 41.88 -2.19
C ALA A 115 19.92 41.49 -1.71
N GLY A 116 18.81 41.88 -2.34
CA GLY A 116 18.52 42.60 -3.58
C GLY A 116 17.14 42.13 -4.03
N GLY A 117 16.11 42.97 -3.95
CA GLY A 117 14.75 42.61 -4.35
C GLY A 117 13.74 43.65 -3.89
N ASP A 118 13.02 44.23 -4.86
CA ASP A 118 12.14 45.37 -4.72
C ASP A 118 10.86 45.06 -3.92
N GLY A 119 10.60 45.83 -2.86
CA GLY A 119 9.34 45.78 -2.11
C GLY A 119 9.14 47.07 -1.32
N VAL A 120 8.03 47.76 -1.58
CA VAL A 120 7.62 49.00 -0.90
C VAL A 120 6.80 48.62 0.33
N SER A 121 7.27 48.98 1.54
CA SER A 121 6.57 48.71 2.81
C SER A 121 5.60 49.85 3.16
N LEU A 122 4.32 49.53 3.38
CA LEU A 122 3.23 50.48 3.69
C LEU A 122 2.86 50.51 5.19
N GLY A 123 3.85 50.43 6.08
CA GLY A 123 3.62 50.34 7.53
C GLY A 123 3.90 51.63 8.31
N ALA A 124 3.38 52.79 7.92
CA ALA A 124 3.36 53.97 8.80
C ALA A 124 2.36 55.05 8.33
N ALA A 125 1.06 54.78 8.40
CA ALA A 125 0.05 55.82 8.37
C ALA A 125 -0.94 55.58 9.51
N SER A 126 -0.74 56.28 10.62
CA SER A 126 -1.76 56.40 11.67
C SER A 126 -2.67 57.58 11.33
N PHE A 127 -3.99 57.37 11.41
CA PHE A 127 -4.95 58.46 11.45
C PHE A 127 -5.24 58.76 12.92
N ALA A 128 -4.67 59.86 13.41
CA ALA A 128 -5.21 60.51 14.59
C ALA A 128 -6.43 61.33 14.14
N GLU A 129 -7.62 60.76 14.38
CA GLU A 129 -8.95 61.32 14.10
C GLU A 129 -9.44 61.30 12.63
N GLY A 130 -10.72 60.93 12.46
CA GLY A 130 -11.31 60.51 11.19
C GLY A 130 -11.64 61.63 10.20
N GLY A 131 -11.78 61.26 8.93
CA GLY A 131 -12.29 62.12 7.85
C GLY A 131 -11.67 61.82 6.48
N HIS A 132 -12.51 61.88 5.44
CA HIS A 132 -12.24 61.49 4.05
C HIS A 132 -11.11 62.26 3.31
N TYR A 133 -10.49 61.54 2.35
CA TYR A 133 -9.57 61.93 1.26
C TYR A 133 -8.12 62.32 1.61
N ALA A 134 -7.16 61.54 1.09
CA ALA A 134 -5.83 62.05 0.74
C ALA A 134 -5.19 61.29 -0.44
N ASN A 135 -4.91 62.07 -1.49
CA ASN A 135 -3.95 61.81 -2.57
C ASN A 135 -2.64 61.21 -2.07
N ILE A 136 -2.19 60.10 -2.68
CA ILE A 136 -0.77 59.74 -2.70
C ILE A 136 -0.22 60.09 -4.08
N ASN A 137 0.71 61.04 -4.11
CA ASN A 137 1.50 61.45 -5.26
C ASN A 137 2.77 60.60 -5.28
N GLU A 138 2.85 59.62 -6.18
CA GLU A 138 4.06 58.84 -6.41
C GLU A 138 4.95 59.50 -7.45
N ASN A 139 6.17 59.83 -7.03
CA ASN A 139 7.18 60.50 -7.82
C ASN A 139 8.04 59.45 -8.55
N PHE A 140 7.54 58.88 -9.65
CA PHE A 140 8.38 58.03 -10.50
C PHE A 140 9.32 58.89 -11.34
N ARG A 141 10.62 58.80 -11.06
CA ARG A 141 11.66 59.11 -12.05
C ARG A 141 11.91 57.86 -12.87
N ASN A 142 11.78 58.01 -14.18
CA ASN A 142 12.16 57.10 -15.27
C ASN A 142 11.24 55.90 -15.54
N LEU A 143 10.13 56.17 -16.22
CA LEU A 143 9.81 55.48 -17.46
C LEU A 143 9.35 56.52 -18.47
N THR A 144 9.95 56.45 -19.64
CA THR A 144 9.87 57.38 -20.76
C THR A 144 8.45 57.53 -21.30
N ASP A 145 8.06 58.79 -21.48
CA ASP A 145 6.90 59.27 -22.20
C ASP A 145 6.77 58.65 -23.61
N ALA A 146 5.65 57.98 -23.86
CA ALA A 146 5.08 57.88 -25.20
C ALA A 146 3.56 57.70 -25.14
N ASN A 147 2.84 58.82 -25.25
CA ASN A 147 1.47 58.95 -25.81
C ASN A 147 0.32 58.28 -25.03
N ARG A 148 -0.88 58.84 -24.80
CA ARG A 148 -1.65 60.03 -25.21
C ARG A 148 -2.93 59.90 -24.35
N ALA A 149 -3.35 60.84 -23.51
CA ALA A 149 -3.98 62.14 -23.81
C ALA A 149 -5.47 62.15 -23.40
N PHE A 150 -5.87 63.32 -22.86
CA PHE A 150 -7.22 63.86 -22.58
C PHE A 150 -7.85 63.55 -21.22
N ASP A 151 -8.44 64.51 -20.51
CA ASP A 151 -8.32 65.97 -20.49
C ASP A 151 -9.01 66.46 -19.19
N SER A 152 -8.55 67.59 -18.68
CA SER A 152 -9.05 68.21 -17.45
C SER A 152 -10.46 68.82 -17.58
N PHE A 153 -11.27 68.77 -16.52
CA PHE A 153 -12.19 69.87 -16.21
C PHE A 153 -12.17 70.22 -14.71
N ASN A 154 -12.20 71.52 -14.46
CA ASN A 154 -11.83 72.20 -13.22
C ASN A 154 -13.08 72.79 -12.52
N SER A 155 -13.39 72.31 -11.30
CA SER A 155 -14.04 72.99 -10.14
C SER A 155 -15.42 73.69 -10.28
N PRO A 156 -16.11 74.11 -9.19
CA PRO A 156 -16.29 73.52 -7.85
C PRO A 156 -17.78 73.58 -7.38
N ILE A 157 -18.29 72.61 -6.59
CA ILE A 157 -19.51 72.80 -5.79
C ILE A 157 -19.35 72.11 -4.43
N GLY A 158 -19.21 72.92 -3.38
CA GLY A 158 -19.20 72.49 -1.99
C GLY A 158 -20.61 72.41 -1.41
N GLY A 159 -20.81 71.45 -0.51
CA GLY A 159 -21.94 71.44 0.42
C GLY A 159 -21.49 72.00 1.78
N TYR A 160 -22.36 72.76 2.44
CA TYR A 160 -22.39 72.80 3.90
C TYR A 160 -23.71 73.36 4.43
N ALA A 161 -24.26 72.67 5.42
CA ALA A 161 -25.20 73.13 6.45
C ALA A 161 -25.17 72.03 7.54
N ASP A 162 -25.16 72.25 8.85
CA ASP A 162 -25.31 73.42 9.72
C ASP A 162 -25.02 72.91 11.15
N ASN A 163 -24.34 73.68 12.01
CA ASN A 163 -24.97 74.11 13.26
C ASN A 163 -24.12 75.02 14.15
N ASN A 164 -24.73 76.18 14.37
CA ASN A 164 -24.79 76.92 15.63
C ASN A 164 -23.66 77.93 15.92
N ASP A 165 -23.95 79.20 15.64
CA ASP A 165 -24.07 80.15 16.75
C ASP A 165 -24.95 81.35 16.37
N ASN A 166 -25.54 81.92 17.42
CA ASN A 166 -26.55 82.96 17.49
C ASN A 166 -26.41 84.14 16.51
N SER A 167 -27.57 84.58 16.01
CA SER A 167 -27.74 85.93 15.48
C SER A 167 -27.69 86.99 16.59
N GLU A 168 -26.82 87.98 16.45
CA GLU A 168 -26.99 89.32 17.02
C GLU A 168 -26.66 90.39 15.97
N GLY A 169 -27.50 91.44 15.91
CA GLY A 169 -27.18 92.72 15.26
C GLY A 169 -28.03 93.05 14.03
N ASP A 170 -29.31 93.41 14.19
CA ASP A 170 -29.77 94.82 14.34
C ASP A 170 -29.86 95.55 12.97
N SER A 171 -31.06 95.88 12.47
CA SER A 171 -31.63 97.21 12.74
C SER A 171 -33.14 97.35 12.43
N VAL A 172 -33.85 97.89 13.43
CA VAL A 172 -34.91 98.93 13.42
C VAL A 172 -36.39 98.67 13.04
N ALA A 173 -37.19 98.36 14.09
CA ALA A 173 -38.31 99.16 14.67
C ALA A 173 -39.63 99.47 13.89
N PRO A 174 -40.75 99.85 14.57
CA PRO A 174 -41.41 99.31 15.79
C PRO A 174 -42.96 99.23 15.66
N GLN A 175 -43.66 98.50 16.56
CA GLN A 175 -44.74 99.01 17.44
C GLN A 175 -45.53 97.89 18.18
N ASN A 176 -45.76 98.17 19.47
CA ASN A 176 -46.41 97.42 20.54
C ASN A 176 -47.93 97.79 20.61
N PRO A 177 -48.73 97.45 21.65
CA PRO A 177 -49.08 96.19 22.33
C PRO A 177 -50.59 95.83 22.21
N THR A 178 -51.00 94.74 22.88
CA THR A 178 -52.24 94.53 23.69
C THR A 178 -53.19 93.38 23.27
N ASN A 179 -53.44 92.53 24.27
CA ASN A 179 -54.51 91.52 24.41
C ASN A 179 -55.72 92.20 25.13
N PRO A 180 -56.92 91.62 25.35
CA PRO A 180 -57.75 90.58 24.68
C PRO A 180 -59.21 91.07 24.39
N THR A 181 -60.09 90.24 23.82
CA THR A 181 -61.49 89.95 24.30
C THR A 181 -62.31 89.09 23.30
N THR A 182 -63.02 88.08 23.83
CA THR A 182 -64.16 87.31 23.24
C THR A 182 -65.48 88.13 23.37
N PRO A 183 -66.63 87.92 22.64
CA PRO A 183 -67.33 86.63 22.38
C PRO A 183 -68.22 86.44 21.07
N VAL A 184 -68.29 85.20 20.57
CA VAL A 184 -69.44 84.29 20.23
C VAL A 184 -70.57 84.64 19.18
N THR A 185 -70.64 83.83 18.08
CA THR A 185 -71.78 83.25 17.26
C THR A 185 -72.71 84.09 16.34
N PRO A 186 -73.46 83.53 15.34
CA PRO A 186 -73.36 82.24 14.57
C PRO A 186 -73.72 82.26 13.02
N VAL A 187 -73.32 81.18 12.31
CA VAL A 187 -73.90 80.44 11.12
C VAL A 187 -74.12 81.15 9.76
N THR A 188 -73.97 80.61 8.53
CA THR A 188 -74.01 79.27 7.82
C THR A 188 -73.27 79.41 6.41
N PRO A 189 -73.24 78.47 5.42
CA PRO A 189 -72.09 77.59 5.15
C PRO A 189 -71.57 77.51 3.68
N VAL A 190 -70.43 76.81 3.55
CA VAL A 190 -69.83 76.02 2.43
C VAL A 190 -69.43 76.63 1.07
N THR A 191 -68.14 76.43 0.75
CA THR A 191 -67.72 75.50 -0.33
C THR A 191 -66.42 74.76 0.08
N PRO A 192 -66.33 73.42 -0.04
CA PRO A 192 -65.13 72.63 0.27
C PRO A 192 -64.00 72.78 -0.76
N ALA A 193 -62.76 72.64 -0.27
CA ALA A 193 -61.54 72.53 -1.06
C ALA A 193 -61.45 71.18 -1.80
N THR A 194 -60.84 71.23 -2.97
CA THR A 194 -60.50 70.12 -3.86
C THR A 194 -59.69 69.02 -3.13
N PRO A 195 -59.93 67.72 -3.38
CA PRO A 195 -59.12 66.64 -2.82
C PRO A 195 -57.66 66.74 -3.29
N ALA A 196 -56.71 66.57 -2.36
CA ALA A 196 -55.31 66.34 -2.73
C ALA A 196 -55.23 65.01 -3.48
N THR A 197 -54.58 65.02 -4.65
CA THR A 197 -54.26 63.81 -5.40
C THR A 197 -53.42 62.86 -4.53
N PRO A 198 -53.79 61.57 -4.41
CA PRO A 198 -52.98 60.57 -3.72
C PRO A 198 -51.54 60.54 -4.26
N VAL A 199 -50.57 60.31 -3.38
CA VAL A 199 -49.14 60.15 -3.72
C VAL A 199 -48.87 58.67 -3.97
N ALA A 200 -48.15 58.32 -5.02
CA ALA A 200 -47.86 56.91 -5.28
C ALA A 200 -46.72 56.41 -4.40
N LEU A 201 -46.83 55.20 -3.86
CA LEU A 201 -45.70 54.47 -3.32
C LEU A 201 -44.79 54.06 -4.48
N SER A 202 -43.51 54.43 -4.40
CA SER A 202 -42.50 53.97 -5.35
C SER A 202 -41.79 52.76 -4.78
N VAL A 203 -41.74 51.67 -5.54
CA VAL A 203 -40.83 50.55 -5.30
C VAL A 203 -39.80 50.60 -6.41
N SER A 204 -38.53 50.48 -6.07
CA SER A 204 -37.41 50.48 -7.01
C SER A 204 -36.37 49.47 -6.55
N LEU A 205 -35.59 48.91 -7.46
CA LEU A 205 -34.53 47.98 -7.09
C LEU A 205 -33.29 48.73 -6.61
N ASP A 206 -32.52 48.09 -5.74
CA ASP A 206 -31.16 48.50 -5.45
C ASP A 206 -30.23 47.94 -6.55
N GLY A 207 -29.25 48.72 -6.98
CA GLY A 207 -28.33 48.30 -8.05
C GLY A 207 -29.00 48.06 -9.40
N ASN A 208 -28.57 47.02 -10.11
CA ASN A 208 -29.15 46.54 -11.38
C ASN A 208 -30.47 45.78 -11.17
N GLY A 209 -30.81 45.43 -9.93
CA GLY A 209 -32.03 44.68 -9.63
C GLY A 209 -31.98 43.22 -10.08
N GLU A 210 -30.78 42.64 -10.09
CA GLU A 210 -30.54 41.25 -10.40
C GLU A 210 -29.82 40.60 -9.23
N ALA A 211 -30.19 39.37 -8.93
CA ALA A 211 -29.52 38.51 -7.96
C ALA A 211 -29.27 37.15 -8.64
N ARG A 212 -28.23 36.42 -8.24
CA ARG A 212 -27.87 35.12 -8.83
C ARG A 212 -28.01 34.03 -7.79
N GLU A 213 -28.27 32.81 -8.25
CA GLU A 213 -28.23 31.57 -7.47
C GLU A 213 -26.80 31.16 -7.07
N ALA A 214 -25.89 32.13 -6.92
CA ALA A 214 -24.52 31.90 -6.51
C ALA A 214 -23.91 33.19 -5.92
N THR A 215 -22.77 33.05 -5.22
CA THR A 215 -22.04 34.21 -4.69
C THR A 215 -21.18 34.91 -5.74
N PRO A 216 -20.91 36.23 -5.59
CA PRO A 216 -21.58 37.20 -4.73
C PRO A 216 -22.88 37.71 -5.38
N ASN A 217 -23.87 38.09 -4.55
CA ASN A 217 -25.17 38.72 -4.90
C ASN A 217 -26.42 37.81 -4.84
N GLU A 218 -26.55 37.04 -3.76
CA GLU A 218 -27.73 36.21 -3.45
C GLU A 218 -28.98 37.00 -3.02
N TYR A 219 -28.98 38.34 -2.98
CA TYR A 219 -30.11 39.10 -2.44
C TYR A 219 -30.70 40.06 -3.45
N LEU A 220 -32.00 39.91 -3.69
CA LEU A 220 -32.78 40.88 -4.43
C LEU A 220 -33.30 41.95 -3.47
N VAL A 221 -32.82 43.19 -3.62
CA VAL A 221 -33.12 44.30 -2.70
C VAL A 221 -34.03 45.33 -3.38
N TYR A 222 -35.12 45.68 -2.70
CA TYR A 222 -36.12 46.65 -3.09
C TYR A 222 -36.11 47.85 -2.13
N ASN A 223 -35.92 49.03 -2.69
CA ASN A 223 -36.04 50.32 -2.03
C ASN A 223 -37.49 50.83 -2.12
N LEU A 224 -38.07 51.23 -0.99
CA LEU A 224 -39.39 51.85 -0.95
C LEU A 224 -39.26 53.38 -0.85
N GLY A 225 -40.26 54.09 -1.33
CA GLY A 225 -40.31 55.55 -1.29
C GLY A 225 -41.68 56.09 -1.68
N LEU A 226 -41.75 57.40 -1.89
CA LEU A 226 -42.94 58.09 -2.36
C LEU A 226 -42.61 58.90 -3.61
N SER A 227 -43.51 58.88 -4.59
CA SER A 227 -43.34 59.58 -5.87
C SER A 227 -43.30 61.12 -5.73
N ALA A 228 -43.75 61.64 -4.58
CA ALA A 228 -43.70 63.04 -4.20
C ALA A 228 -43.81 63.17 -2.66
N ALA A 229 -43.45 64.33 -2.11
CA ALA A 229 -43.68 64.60 -0.70
C ALA A 229 -45.20 64.59 -0.38
N THR A 230 -45.60 63.85 0.65
CA THR A 230 -46.97 63.84 1.16
C THR A 230 -47.08 64.69 2.42
N SER A 231 -48.22 65.37 2.61
CA SER A 231 -48.55 66.06 3.86
C SER A 231 -49.29 65.15 4.85
N SER A 232 -49.53 63.89 4.49
CA SER A 232 -50.15 62.90 5.38
C SER A 232 -49.21 62.59 6.54
N THR A 233 -49.73 62.71 7.76
CA THR A 233 -49.07 62.26 9.00
C THR A 233 -49.69 60.97 9.54
N THR A 234 -50.58 60.35 8.77
CA THR A 234 -51.28 59.12 9.18
C THR A 234 -50.29 57.97 9.19
N PRO A 235 -50.12 57.25 10.31
CA PRO A 235 -49.32 56.02 10.34
C PRO A 235 -49.80 55.06 9.25
N THR A 236 -48.85 54.53 8.49
CA THR A 236 -49.08 53.78 7.25
C THR A 236 -48.67 52.34 7.47
N ASP A 237 -49.61 51.42 7.28
CA ASP A 237 -49.29 50.00 7.23
C ASP A 237 -48.87 49.64 5.79
N LEU A 238 -47.77 48.92 5.64
CA LEU A 238 -47.22 48.47 4.35
C LEU A 238 -47.30 46.94 4.30
N THR A 239 -48.16 46.39 3.45
CA THR A 239 -48.28 44.94 3.25
C THR A 239 -47.49 44.51 2.03
N LEU A 240 -46.52 43.62 2.24
CA LEU A 240 -45.52 43.19 1.24
C LEU A 240 -45.93 41.86 0.63
N ASN A 241 -46.00 41.76 -0.70
CA ASN A 241 -46.31 40.51 -1.39
C ASN A 241 -45.29 40.26 -2.51
N LEU A 242 -44.62 39.10 -2.49
CA LEU A 242 -43.82 38.59 -3.59
C LEU A 242 -44.63 37.65 -4.47
N SER A 243 -44.38 37.72 -5.78
CA SER A 243 -44.96 36.84 -6.81
C SER A 243 -44.03 36.77 -8.02
N GLY A 244 -44.22 35.78 -8.90
CA GLY A 244 -43.34 35.51 -10.03
C GLY A 244 -42.72 34.14 -9.85
N ALA A 245 -41.40 34.11 -9.69
CA ALA A 245 -40.61 32.91 -9.36
C ALA A 245 -41.17 32.16 -8.13
N SER A 246 -40.79 30.90 -8.00
CA SER A 246 -41.23 29.93 -7.00
C SER A 246 -40.59 30.14 -5.63
N ALA A 247 -41.40 30.61 -4.67
CA ALA A 247 -40.98 30.67 -3.28
C ALA A 247 -40.62 29.27 -2.72
N GLY A 248 -39.46 29.19 -2.07
CA GLY A 248 -38.90 27.98 -1.48
C GLY A 248 -38.08 27.12 -2.44
N ARG A 249 -38.01 27.50 -3.73
CA ARG A 249 -37.08 26.94 -4.71
C ARG A 249 -36.07 28.02 -5.10
N ASP A 250 -36.49 28.99 -5.91
CA ASP A 250 -35.63 30.03 -6.50
C ASP A 250 -35.33 31.16 -5.50
N TYR A 251 -36.23 31.37 -4.52
CA TYR A 251 -35.98 32.33 -3.44
C TYR A 251 -36.59 31.89 -2.11
N SER A 252 -36.07 32.41 -1.00
CA SER A 252 -36.47 31.99 0.34
C SER A 252 -37.94 32.31 0.67
N ASN A 253 -38.57 31.43 1.45
CA ASN A 253 -39.99 31.57 1.81
C ASN A 253 -40.32 32.86 2.62
N ALA A 254 -39.32 33.48 3.24
CA ALA A 254 -39.45 34.69 4.04
C ALA A 254 -38.65 35.83 3.43
N MET A 255 -39.23 37.01 3.38
CA MET A 255 -38.52 38.25 3.09
C MET A 255 -37.87 38.79 4.35
N GLU A 256 -37.01 39.78 4.18
CA GLU A 256 -36.55 40.64 5.26
C GLU A 256 -36.85 42.09 4.92
N TYR A 257 -37.11 42.91 5.94
CA TYR A 257 -37.24 44.34 5.78
C TYR A 257 -36.32 45.09 6.74
N SER A 258 -35.97 46.31 6.34
CA SER A 258 -35.18 47.24 7.12
C SER A 258 -35.93 48.56 7.25
N LEU A 259 -35.82 49.22 8.41
CA LEU A 259 -36.36 50.57 8.65
C LEU A 259 -35.26 51.64 8.73
N ASP A 260 -34.00 51.23 8.71
CA ASP A 260 -32.83 52.09 8.91
C ASP A 260 -31.98 52.20 7.63
N GLY A 261 -32.55 51.91 6.46
CA GLY A 261 -31.86 52.00 5.17
C GLY A 261 -30.97 50.81 4.84
N GLY A 262 -31.15 49.66 5.51
CA GLY A 262 -30.43 48.41 5.25
C GLY A 262 -29.29 48.09 6.22
N HIS A 263 -29.18 48.83 7.34
CA HIS A 263 -28.18 48.56 8.37
C HIS A 263 -28.59 47.38 9.27
N SER A 264 -29.89 47.21 9.50
CA SER A 264 -30.46 46.05 10.19
C SER A 264 -31.67 45.48 9.44
N TRP A 265 -31.83 44.17 9.52
CA TRP A 265 -32.85 43.40 8.79
C TRP A 265 -33.72 42.59 9.75
N THR A 266 -35.02 42.56 9.48
CA THR A 266 -36.04 41.83 10.25
C THR A 266 -36.85 40.95 9.31
N ALA A 267 -36.95 39.65 9.63
CA ALA A 267 -37.72 38.70 8.83
C ALA A 267 -39.23 38.99 8.82
N ILE A 268 -39.87 38.79 7.67
CA ILE A 268 -41.30 38.96 7.44
C ILE A 268 -41.79 37.93 6.41
N GLN A 269 -42.93 37.30 6.69
CA GLN A 269 -43.52 36.31 5.78
C GLN A 269 -44.13 36.99 4.55
N ASN A 270 -44.23 36.25 3.44
CA ASN A 270 -44.96 36.73 2.26
C ASN A 270 -46.42 37.06 2.61
N GLY A 271 -46.88 38.26 2.23
CA GLY A 271 -48.16 38.84 2.65
C GLY A 271 -48.15 39.51 4.01
N GLY A 272 -47.01 39.61 4.69
CA GLY A 272 -46.86 40.27 5.99
C GLY A 272 -46.96 41.79 5.93
N THR A 273 -47.29 42.42 7.06
CA THR A 273 -47.51 43.87 7.17
C THR A 273 -46.53 44.54 8.14
N ILE A 274 -45.76 45.52 7.65
CA ILE A 274 -45.01 46.46 8.48
C ILE A 274 -46.00 47.51 8.99
N SER A 275 -46.23 47.57 10.30
CA SER A 275 -47.29 48.40 10.88
C SER A 275 -46.78 49.77 11.34
N GLY A 276 -47.57 50.81 11.09
CA GLY A 276 -47.39 52.14 11.69
C GLY A 276 -46.20 52.96 11.18
N VAL A 277 -45.71 52.73 9.95
CA VAL A 277 -44.61 53.49 9.35
C VAL A 277 -45.06 54.94 9.12
N ALA A 278 -44.30 55.92 9.60
CA ALA A 278 -44.60 57.32 9.30
C ALA A 278 -44.35 57.57 7.80
N PRO A 279 -45.23 58.30 7.09
CA PRO A 279 -45.03 58.54 5.65
C PRO A 279 -43.69 59.19 5.27
N SER A 280 -43.07 59.96 6.18
CA SER A 280 -41.73 60.53 6.00
C SER A 280 -40.61 59.49 6.01
N ASP A 281 -40.83 58.35 6.66
CA ASP A 281 -39.80 57.35 6.95
C ASP A 281 -39.86 56.18 5.95
N ILE A 282 -40.88 56.15 5.08
CA ILE A 282 -41.03 55.14 4.02
C ILE A 282 -39.78 55.09 3.11
N ALA A 283 -39.12 56.23 2.89
CA ALA A 283 -37.90 56.31 2.08
C ALA A 283 -36.69 55.57 2.69
N ASN A 284 -36.75 55.24 3.99
CA ASN A 284 -35.71 54.44 4.68
C ASN A 284 -36.05 52.94 4.67
N VAL A 285 -37.21 52.55 4.15
CA VAL A 285 -37.64 51.16 4.15
C VAL A 285 -37.00 50.43 2.97
N LYS A 286 -36.25 49.38 3.27
CA LYS A 286 -35.78 48.41 2.28
C LYS A 286 -36.43 47.06 2.54
N VAL A 287 -36.67 46.30 1.49
CA VAL A 287 -37.11 44.91 1.55
C VAL A 287 -36.11 44.09 0.76
N ARG A 288 -35.70 42.93 1.24
CA ARG A 288 -34.90 42.00 0.46
C ARG A 288 -35.43 40.59 0.57
N VAL A 289 -35.11 39.78 -0.42
CA VAL A 289 -35.32 38.33 -0.39
C VAL A 289 -34.04 37.65 -0.84
N GLN A 290 -33.71 36.55 -0.17
CA GLN A 290 -32.54 35.75 -0.53
C GLN A 290 -32.94 34.82 -1.69
N VAL A 291 -32.18 34.84 -2.77
CA VAL A 291 -32.18 33.86 -3.85
C VAL A 291 -31.58 32.57 -3.31
N VAL A 292 -32.16 31.45 -3.68
CA VAL A 292 -31.77 30.14 -3.18
C VAL A 292 -31.27 29.36 -4.37
N ASP A 293 -30.03 28.90 -4.28
CA ASP A 293 -29.44 27.93 -5.20
C ASP A 293 -30.16 26.59 -5.05
N ASP A 294 -30.64 26.04 -6.16
CA ASP A 294 -31.34 24.76 -6.21
C ASP A 294 -30.55 23.66 -6.93
N TYR A 295 -29.26 23.94 -7.17
CA TYR A 295 -28.18 23.04 -7.54
C TYR A 295 -28.39 22.24 -8.82
N GLY A 296 -29.30 22.60 -9.73
CA GLY A 296 -29.30 22.07 -11.09
C GLY A 296 -29.55 20.58 -11.36
N GLN A 297 -29.23 19.65 -10.45
CA GLN A 297 -29.19 18.20 -10.71
C GLN A 297 -30.59 17.64 -10.95
N THR A 298 -31.62 18.36 -10.51
CA THR A 298 -33.02 18.00 -10.78
C THR A 298 -33.49 18.58 -12.09
N ALA A 299 -33.92 17.71 -13.01
CA ALA A 299 -34.49 18.12 -14.28
C ALA A 299 -35.61 19.18 -14.13
N GLY A 300 -35.36 20.36 -14.70
CA GLY A 300 -36.25 21.53 -14.60
C GLY A 300 -35.61 22.71 -13.89
N ASN A 301 -34.54 22.48 -13.12
CA ASN A 301 -33.74 23.46 -12.40
C ASN A 301 -32.51 23.91 -13.21
N GLN A 302 -32.60 23.80 -14.54
CA GLN A 302 -31.49 24.13 -15.43
C GLN A 302 -32.04 25.12 -16.44
N ASN A 303 -31.30 26.19 -16.70
CA ASN A 303 -31.71 27.25 -17.62
C ASN A 303 -33.09 27.85 -17.24
N GLU A 304 -33.36 28.07 -15.95
CA GLU A 304 -34.65 28.53 -15.46
C GLU A 304 -35.01 29.96 -15.89
N GLY A 305 -36.27 30.14 -16.26
CA GLY A 305 -36.80 31.42 -16.73
C GLY A 305 -36.65 31.63 -18.25
N THR A 306 -36.32 32.85 -18.66
CA THR A 306 -36.21 33.22 -20.08
C THR A 306 -34.78 33.59 -20.42
N SER A 307 -34.25 33.01 -21.51
CA SER A 307 -32.94 33.38 -22.06
C SER A 307 -32.90 34.88 -22.36
N SER A 308 -31.97 35.56 -21.71
CA SER A 308 -31.68 36.98 -21.89
C SER A 308 -30.46 37.21 -22.78
N GLU A 309 -29.51 36.27 -22.77
CA GLU A 309 -28.33 36.23 -23.62
C GLU A 309 -28.10 34.79 -24.11
N ASP A 310 -27.74 34.63 -25.40
CA ASP A 310 -27.37 33.36 -26.02
C ASP A 310 -25.87 33.38 -26.28
N LEU A 311 -25.11 32.78 -25.37
CA LEU A 311 -23.64 32.74 -25.42
C LEU A 311 -23.18 31.73 -26.48
N GLY A 312 -23.89 30.61 -26.61
CA GLY A 312 -23.63 29.56 -27.60
C GLY A 312 -23.62 30.07 -29.04
N ALA A 313 -24.61 30.90 -29.42
CA ALA A 313 -24.72 31.45 -30.77
C ALA A 313 -23.52 32.32 -31.19
N ASN A 314 -22.75 32.89 -30.25
CA ASN A 314 -21.55 33.67 -30.54
C ASN A 314 -20.30 32.81 -30.81
N ILE A 315 -20.38 31.52 -30.48
CA ILE A 315 -19.31 30.53 -30.65
C ILE A 315 -19.57 29.72 -31.92
N ALA A 316 -20.69 29.00 -31.95
CA ALA A 316 -21.13 28.17 -33.08
C ALA A 316 -22.65 27.93 -33.04
N PRO A 317 -23.34 27.87 -34.20
CA PRO A 317 -24.78 27.63 -34.26
C PRO A 317 -25.26 26.32 -33.60
N GLY A 318 -24.38 25.33 -33.51
CA GLY A 318 -24.68 24.02 -32.93
C GLY A 318 -24.64 23.94 -31.41
N ILE A 319 -24.21 24.99 -30.71
CA ILE A 319 -24.17 25.05 -29.24
C ILE A 319 -25.48 25.67 -28.76
N ASN A 320 -26.36 24.84 -28.18
CA ASN A 320 -27.64 25.28 -27.63
C ASN A 320 -27.61 25.20 -26.11
N GLY A 321 -28.40 26.03 -25.43
CA GLY A 321 -28.55 25.97 -23.97
C GLY A 321 -27.54 26.84 -23.21
N TYR A 322 -26.39 27.16 -23.78
CA TYR A 322 -25.39 28.02 -23.11
C TYR A 322 -25.77 29.50 -23.17
N GLY A 323 -26.15 30.10 -22.03
CA GLY A 323 -26.70 31.46 -22.02
C GLY A 323 -26.94 32.03 -20.62
N VAL A 324 -27.53 33.23 -20.55
CA VAL A 324 -27.94 33.84 -19.28
C VAL A 324 -29.46 33.76 -19.16
N TYR A 325 -29.97 33.00 -18.20
CA TYR A 325 -31.39 32.79 -17.99
C TYR A 325 -31.88 33.58 -16.78
N LYS A 326 -33.07 34.19 -16.92
CA LYS A 326 -33.60 35.11 -15.91
C LYS A 326 -35.07 34.85 -15.61
N GLU A 327 -35.41 34.74 -14.33
CA GLU A 327 -36.78 34.72 -13.84
C GLU A 327 -37.16 36.01 -13.09
N GLY A 328 -38.43 36.40 -13.16
CA GLY A 328 -38.94 37.62 -12.54
C GLY A 328 -39.48 37.41 -11.13
N VAL A 329 -39.05 38.25 -10.18
CA VAL A 329 -39.63 38.35 -8.83
C VAL A 329 -40.18 39.74 -8.60
N THR A 330 -41.50 39.85 -8.46
CA THR A 330 -42.21 41.11 -8.27
C THR A 330 -42.60 41.33 -6.82
N LEU A 331 -42.13 42.43 -6.23
CA LEU A 331 -42.62 42.94 -4.95
C LEU A 331 -43.76 43.92 -5.18
N SER A 332 -44.97 43.55 -4.74
CA SER A 332 -46.14 44.43 -4.70
C SER A 332 -46.42 44.88 -3.26
N VAL A 333 -46.46 46.19 -3.05
CA VAL A 333 -46.71 46.79 -1.73
C VAL A 333 -48.04 47.52 -1.72
N THR A 334 -48.91 47.12 -0.79
CA THR A 334 -50.22 47.76 -0.58
C THR A 334 -50.27 48.48 0.76
N THR A 335 -51.17 49.45 0.88
CA THR A 335 -51.28 50.28 2.08
C THR A 335 -52.72 50.53 2.51
N ASN A 336 -52.92 50.72 3.81
CA ASN A 336 -54.18 51.16 4.40
C ASN A 336 -54.40 52.69 4.33
N ASN A 337 -53.39 53.47 3.94
CA ASN A 337 -53.43 54.92 3.93
C ASN A 337 -54.01 55.42 2.60
N ALA A 338 -55.25 55.91 2.59
CA ALA A 338 -55.92 56.40 1.37
C ALA A 338 -55.23 57.58 0.66
N ALA A 339 -54.25 58.23 1.32
CA ALA A 339 -53.43 59.28 0.70
C ALA A 339 -52.22 58.73 -0.07
N ILE A 340 -51.92 57.43 0.06
CA ILE A 340 -50.82 56.73 -0.61
C ILE A 340 -51.40 55.58 -1.45
N THR A 341 -51.05 55.47 -2.72
CA THR A 341 -51.46 54.32 -3.57
C THR A 341 -50.40 53.23 -3.54
N SER A 342 -50.75 51.99 -3.91
CA SER A 342 -49.83 50.86 -4.02
C SER A 342 -48.68 51.12 -5.01
N GLY A 343 -47.60 50.35 -4.86
CA GLY A 343 -46.45 50.36 -5.77
C GLY A 343 -45.93 48.93 -6.00
N GLU A 344 -45.24 48.72 -7.11
CA GLU A 344 -44.65 47.44 -7.45
C GLU A 344 -43.32 47.63 -8.20
N ALA A 345 -42.42 46.64 -8.08
CA ALA A 345 -41.21 46.53 -8.89
C ALA A 345 -40.86 45.06 -9.09
N GLU A 346 -40.34 44.72 -10.27
CA GLU A 346 -39.89 43.38 -10.62
C GLU A 346 -38.37 43.37 -10.72
N GLY A 347 -37.72 42.57 -9.88
CA GLY A 347 -36.31 42.23 -10.02
C GLY A 347 -36.12 40.88 -10.68
N LYS A 348 -34.88 40.51 -10.99
CA LYS A 348 -34.54 39.28 -11.71
C LYS A 348 -33.66 38.36 -10.87
N ILE A 349 -33.96 37.07 -10.93
CA ILE A 349 -33.07 35.99 -10.51
C ILE A 349 -32.35 35.50 -11.76
N ILE A 350 -31.04 35.33 -11.67
CA ILE A 350 -30.18 34.75 -12.69
C ILE A 350 -29.90 33.32 -12.28
N ASP A 351 -30.33 32.40 -13.13
CA ASP A 351 -30.04 30.97 -13.03
C ASP A 351 -28.56 30.73 -13.37
N ASN A 352 -27.91 29.92 -12.53
CA ASN A 352 -26.49 29.62 -12.63
C ASN A 352 -26.21 28.26 -13.27
N ASP A 353 -27.21 27.39 -13.44
CA ASP A 353 -27.01 26.05 -13.95
C ASP A 353 -27.40 25.87 -15.43
N ASP A 354 -26.44 25.52 -16.27
CA ASP A 354 -26.58 25.40 -17.72
C ASP A 354 -26.71 23.96 -18.23
N ASN A 355 -27.77 23.67 -19.00
CA ASN A 355 -27.91 22.46 -19.80
C ASN A 355 -27.54 22.68 -21.27
N ILE A 356 -26.27 22.47 -21.58
CA ILE A 356 -25.67 22.72 -22.89
C ILE A 356 -25.72 21.48 -23.78
N ASN A 357 -26.21 21.67 -25.00
CA ASN A 357 -26.32 20.61 -26.01
C ASN A 357 -25.57 21.00 -27.29
N ILE A 358 -24.52 20.24 -27.61
CA ILE A 358 -23.75 20.39 -28.84
C ILE A 358 -24.33 19.45 -29.91
N THR A 359 -24.89 20.03 -30.97
CA THR A 359 -25.74 19.34 -31.95
C THR A 359 -25.21 19.38 -33.39
N GLU A 360 -24.18 20.18 -33.65
CA GLU A 360 -23.51 20.26 -34.95
C GLU A 360 -22.00 20.16 -34.76
N ASN A 361 -21.29 19.85 -35.85
CA ASN A 361 -19.83 19.68 -35.81
C ASN A 361 -19.13 20.98 -35.41
N ILE A 362 -18.14 20.85 -34.52
CA ILE A 362 -17.27 21.92 -34.06
C ILE A 362 -15.83 21.48 -34.30
N ASP A 363 -15.12 22.19 -35.16
CA ASP A 363 -13.73 21.87 -35.48
C ASP A 363 -12.91 23.15 -35.69
N ALA A 364 -11.75 23.26 -35.03
CA ALA A 364 -10.82 24.40 -35.15
C ALA A 364 -10.45 24.78 -36.59
N SER A 365 -10.60 23.87 -37.56
CA SER A 365 -10.35 24.10 -38.98
C SER A 365 -11.58 24.47 -39.82
N THR A 366 -12.79 24.36 -39.25
CA THR A 366 -14.06 24.47 -39.98
C THR A 366 -14.47 25.92 -40.27
N GLU A 367 -14.95 26.16 -41.50
CA GLU A 367 -15.56 27.44 -41.91
C GLU A 367 -16.90 27.67 -41.18
N GLY A 368 -16.94 28.60 -40.22
CA GLY A 368 -18.17 28.97 -39.50
C GLY A 368 -17.96 29.27 -38.02
N LEU A 369 -16.88 28.75 -37.43
CA LEU A 369 -16.44 29.12 -36.10
C LEU A 369 -15.94 30.56 -36.06
N ASN A 370 -16.18 31.24 -34.94
CA ASN A 370 -15.67 32.58 -34.73
C ASN A 370 -14.13 32.58 -34.73
N PRO A 371 -13.46 33.22 -35.70
CA PRO A 371 -11.99 33.17 -35.80
C PRO A 371 -11.26 33.74 -34.58
N ALA A 372 -11.92 34.56 -33.76
CA ALA A 372 -11.32 35.10 -32.52
C ALA A 372 -11.13 34.02 -31.44
N LEU A 373 -11.85 32.90 -31.54
CA LEU A 373 -11.81 31.75 -30.63
C LEU A 373 -10.74 30.73 -31.02
N VAL A 374 -10.05 30.96 -32.14
CA VAL A 374 -9.01 30.08 -32.66
C VAL A 374 -7.65 30.76 -32.52
N ASN A 375 -6.70 30.07 -31.92
CA ASN A 375 -5.28 30.40 -31.98
C ASN A 375 -4.71 29.82 -33.27
N SER A 376 -4.48 30.69 -34.26
CA SER A 376 -3.88 30.25 -35.52
C SER A 376 -2.39 30.02 -35.37
N ASP A 377 -1.96 28.77 -35.54
CA ASP A 377 -0.55 28.41 -35.67
C ASP A 377 -0.27 27.91 -37.11
N PRO A 378 0.54 28.62 -37.90
CA PRO A 378 0.85 28.23 -39.27
C PRO A 378 1.76 27.00 -39.38
N ASP A 379 2.50 26.65 -38.31
CA ASP A 379 3.46 25.54 -38.30
C ASP A 379 2.87 24.31 -37.59
N ASN A 380 1.99 24.51 -36.61
CA ASN A 380 1.41 23.44 -35.78
C ASN A 380 -0.12 23.30 -35.88
N GLY A 381 -0.79 24.03 -36.78
CA GLY A 381 -2.24 23.94 -36.96
C GLY A 381 -3.05 24.79 -35.97
N ASN A 382 -4.29 25.10 -36.35
CA ASN A 382 -5.17 25.95 -35.55
C ASN A 382 -5.66 25.21 -34.29
N THR A 383 -5.57 25.85 -33.12
CA THR A 383 -6.10 25.32 -31.84
C THR A 383 -7.24 26.20 -31.32
N MET A 384 -8.21 25.64 -30.59
CA MET A 384 -9.25 26.46 -29.94
C MET A 384 -8.75 27.05 -28.61
N LYS A 385 -9.29 28.23 -28.26
CA LYS A 385 -9.27 28.75 -26.89
C LYS A 385 -10.38 28.05 -26.09
N THR A 386 -10.50 28.38 -24.81
CA THR A 386 -11.71 28.08 -24.04
C THR A 386 -12.92 28.70 -24.74
N ILE A 387 -13.89 27.86 -25.09
CA ILE A 387 -15.13 28.27 -25.78
C ILE A 387 -16.38 28.10 -24.90
N ILE A 388 -16.36 27.18 -23.94
CA ILE A 388 -17.42 27.02 -22.93
C ILE A 388 -16.76 27.10 -21.55
N ASP A 389 -17.36 27.88 -20.66
CA ASP A 389 -16.86 28.22 -19.32
C ASP A 389 -18.08 28.59 -18.47
N THR A 390 -18.72 27.59 -17.85
CA THR A 390 -20.06 27.73 -17.25
C THR A 390 -20.05 28.39 -15.86
N LYS A 391 -18.88 28.44 -15.22
CA LYS A 391 -18.63 29.17 -13.96
C LYS A 391 -19.12 28.43 -12.74
N ASP A 392 -20.17 28.92 -12.09
CA ASP A 392 -20.68 28.28 -10.88
C ASP A 392 -22.08 27.77 -11.21
N GLY A 393 -22.46 26.64 -10.67
CA GLY A 393 -23.67 25.91 -11.00
C GLY A 393 -23.38 24.45 -11.35
N ASP A 394 -24.36 23.59 -11.14
CA ASP A 394 -24.25 22.17 -11.48
C ASP A 394 -24.63 21.99 -12.95
N ASP A 395 -23.67 22.10 -13.83
CA ASP A 395 -23.90 22.20 -15.26
C ASP A 395 -23.99 20.83 -15.92
N THR A 396 -24.72 20.75 -17.03
CA THR A 396 -24.77 19.55 -17.87
C THR A 396 -24.35 19.88 -19.29
N ILE A 397 -23.27 19.27 -19.77
CA ILE A 397 -22.87 19.34 -21.18
C ILE A 397 -23.13 17.99 -21.86
N THR A 398 -23.77 18.02 -23.03
CA THR A 398 -23.94 16.83 -23.87
C THR A 398 -23.49 17.08 -25.31
N ILE A 399 -22.49 16.33 -25.77
CA ILE A 399 -22.20 16.17 -27.20
C ILE A 399 -23.18 15.15 -27.78
N LYS A 400 -24.04 15.55 -28.72
CA LYS A 400 -25.06 14.66 -29.29
C LYS A 400 -24.48 13.64 -30.26
N GLU A 401 -25.31 12.67 -30.61
CA GLU A 401 -24.97 11.59 -31.53
C GLU A 401 -24.47 12.09 -32.88
N GLU A 402 -23.51 11.38 -33.47
CA GLU A 402 -22.90 11.68 -34.78
C GLU A 402 -22.20 13.06 -34.89
N VAL A 403 -22.02 13.79 -33.78
CA VAL A 403 -21.32 15.08 -33.75
C VAL A 403 -19.81 14.87 -33.74
N TYR A 404 -19.09 15.61 -34.58
CA TYR A 404 -17.63 15.70 -34.56
C TYR A 404 -17.18 16.97 -33.81
N PHE A 405 -16.45 16.79 -32.72
CA PHE A 405 -15.89 17.84 -31.87
C PHE A 405 -14.36 17.71 -31.84
N SER A 406 -13.64 18.68 -32.42
CA SER A 406 -12.17 18.68 -32.48
C SER A 406 -11.62 20.07 -32.18
N SER A 407 -10.74 20.18 -31.18
CA SER A 407 -10.13 21.48 -30.87
C SER A 407 -8.84 21.77 -31.62
N GLY A 408 -8.38 20.83 -32.45
CA GLY A 408 -7.13 20.92 -33.18
C GLY A 408 -5.89 20.94 -32.28
N LEU A 409 -6.04 20.63 -30.99
CA LEU A 409 -4.94 20.51 -30.04
C LEU A 409 -4.14 19.25 -30.35
N TYR A 410 -2.88 19.41 -30.74
CA TYR A 410 -1.99 18.28 -30.96
C TYR A 410 -1.38 17.83 -29.63
N ASP A 411 -1.51 16.53 -29.34
CA ASP A 411 -1.00 15.83 -28.16
C ASP A 411 -1.66 16.23 -26.83
N LEU A 412 -1.46 15.41 -25.78
CA LEU A 412 -2.01 15.60 -24.42
C LEU A 412 -1.27 16.68 -23.60
N LYS A 413 -0.78 17.75 -24.24
CA LYS A 413 0.16 18.71 -23.61
C LYS A 413 -0.39 19.30 -22.31
N GLU A 414 0.40 19.24 -21.25
CA GLU A 414 0.05 19.73 -19.91
C GLU A 414 -0.28 21.24 -19.89
N ASN A 415 0.39 22.04 -20.73
CA ASN A 415 0.27 23.51 -20.74
C ASN A 415 -0.76 24.07 -21.74
N ALA A 416 -1.57 23.20 -22.38
CA ALA A 416 -2.63 23.64 -23.28
C ALA A 416 -3.84 24.21 -22.49
N ASN A 417 -4.63 25.06 -23.14
CA ASN A 417 -5.87 25.56 -22.52
C ASN A 417 -6.96 24.49 -22.59
N ASP A 418 -7.75 24.39 -21.53
CA ASP A 418 -9.00 23.63 -21.57
C ASP A 418 -10.00 24.34 -22.47
N VAL A 419 -10.63 23.58 -23.35
CA VAL A 419 -11.54 24.07 -24.38
C VAL A 419 -12.95 24.20 -23.82
N ILE A 420 -13.31 23.27 -22.94
CA ILE A 420 -14.51 23.28 -22.12
C ILE A 420 -14.06 23.30 -20.66
N LYS A 421 -14.63 24.22 -19.87
CA LYS A 421 -14.54 24.31 -18.42
C LYS A 421 -15.97 24.34 -17.88
N MET A 422 -16.33 23.45 -16.96
CA MET A 422 -17.66 23.50 -16.35
C MET A 422 -17.59 24.45 -15.13
N GLY A 423 -17.05 24.05 -13.99
CA GLY A 423 -16.46 25.00 -13.04
C GLY A 423 -16.68 24.62 -11.59
N ASP A 424 -17.56 25.35 -10.89
CA ASP A 424 -17.99 25.06 -9.53
C ASP A 424 -19.38 24.44 -9.56
N GLY A 425 -19.56 23.25 -8.99
CA GLY A 425 -20.83 22.53 -8.97
C GLY A 425 -20.61 21.05 -9.25
N ASP A 426 -21.61 20.19 -8.96
CA ASP A 426 -21.56 18.76 -9.30
C ASP A 426 -21.88 18.58 -10.82
N ASP A 427 -20.84 18.69 -11.65
CA ASP A 427 -20.96 18.82 -13.09
C ASP A 427 -21.15 17.50 -13.84
N VAL A 428 -21.88 17.51 -14.98
CA VAL A 428 -22.12 16.31 -15.80
C VAL A 428 -21.75 16.50 -17.27
N PHE A 429 -20.71 15.79 -17.71
CA PHE A 429 -20.31 15.71 -19.13
C PHE A 429 -20.76 14.40 -19.79
N ASN A 430 -21.51 14.49 -20.87
CA ASN A 430 -22.04 13.35 -21.61
C ASN A 430 -21.60 13.35 -23.08
N THR A 431 -21.24 12.18 -23.60
CA THR A 431 -21.07 11.97 -25.04
C THR A 431 -22.13 11.02 -25.59
N GLY A 432 -22.70 11.42 -26.72
CA GLY A 432 -23.66 10.65 -27.48
C GLY A 432 -22.98 9.57 -28.29
N LYS A 433 -23.78 8.57 -28.64
CA LYS A 433 -23.38 7.49 -29.53
C LYS A 433 -22.89 8.01 -30.88
N ASP A 434 -21.85 7.39 -31.43
CA ASP A 434 -21.25 7.72 -32.72
C ASP A 434 -20.67 9.14 -32.80
N ALA A 435 -20.65 9.89 -31.68
CA ALA A 435 -19.92 11.14 -31.61
C ALA A 435 -18.41 10.87 -31.69
N VAL A 436 -17.68 11.87 -32.17
CA VAL A 436 -16.22 11.86 -32.25
C VAL A 436 -15.72 13.06 -31.46
N VAL A 437 -14.93 12.82 -30.43
CA VAL A 437 -14.28 13.86 -29.62
C VAL A 437 -12.79 13.67 -29.75
N GLU A 438 -12.08 14.65 -30.30
CA GLU A 438 -10.66 14.48 -30.51
C GLU A 438 -9.84 15.74 -30.27
N ASN A 439 -8.54 15.55 -30.01
CA ASN A 439 -7.56 16.62 -29.98
C ASN A 439 -8.03 17.76 -29.07
N THR A 440 -8.45 17.45 -27.84
CA THR A 440 -9.12 18.42 -26.95
C THR A 440 -8.88 18.17 -25.46
N ARG A 441 -9.21 19.18 -24.66
CA ARG A 441 -9.11 19.17 -23.20
C ARG A 441 -10.42 19.66 -22.62
N ILE A 442 -10.98 18.86 -21.73
CA ILE A 442 -12.27 19.08 -21.09
C ILE A 442 -12.03 19.01 -19.59
N ASP A 443 -12.35 20.10 -18.92
CA ASP A 443 -12.20 20.31 -17.49
C ASP A 443 -13.60 20.39 -16.90
N LEU A 444 -13.97 19.44 -16.06
CA LEU A 444 -15.27 19.38 -15.38
C LEU A 444 -15.24 20.45 -14.28
N GLY A 445 -14.30 20.42 -13.34
CA GLY A 445 -13.85 21.65 -12.69
C GLY A 445 -13.81 21.56 -11.16
N ASN A 446 -13.28 22.61 -10.53
CA ASN A 446 -13.28 22.81 -9.08
C ASN A 446 -12.98 24.30 -8.83
N ALA A 447 -13.79 25.16 -9.45
CA ALA A 447 -13.53 26.60 -9.56
C ALA A 447 -13.69 27.41 -8.26
N GLY A 448 -13.60 26.81 -7.07
CA GLY A 448 -13.94 27.46 -5.79
C GLY A 448 -13.32 26.78 -4.56
N GLY A 449 -12.63 25.65 -4.75
CA GLY A 449 -12.04 24.85 -3.68
C GLY A 449 -13.07 24.04 -2.88
N GLU A 450 -14.28 23.85 -3.42
CA GLU A 450 -15.29 22.93 -2.89
C GLU A 450 -15.03 21.51 -3.43
N LYS A 451 -15.52 20.47 -2.73
CA LYS A 451 -15.30 19.07 -3.13
C LYS A 451 -16.47 18.59 -4.00
N ASN A 452 -16.43 18.91 -5.28
CA ASN A 452 -17.50 18.68 -6.25
C ASN A 452 -17.55 17.21 -6.70
N GLN A 453 -18.72 16.68 -7.05
CA GLN A 453 -18.88 15.30 -7.48
C GLN A 453 -19.21 15.24 -8.98
N ASP A 454 -18.17 15.36 -9.79
CA ASP A 454 -18.32 15.46 -11.22
C ASP A 454 -18.56 14.09 -11.86
N THR A 455 -19.30 14.08 -12.96
CA THR A 455 -19.66 12.87 -13.69
C THR A 455 -19.29 12.97 -15.17
N LEU A 456 -18.45 12.04 -15.65
CA LEU A 456 -18.17 11.84 -17.06
C LEU A 456 -18.85 10.57 -17.59
N ASN A 457 -19.69 10.69 -18.62
CA ASN A 457 -20.33 9.57 -19.28
C ASN A 457 -19.93 9.45 -20.76
N ILE A 458 -19.25 8.36 -21.09
CA ILE A 458 -18.86 8.00 -22.46
C ILE A 458 -19.64 6.78 -22.93
N ASN A 459 -20.37 6.91 -24.06
CA ASN A 459 -21.23 5.82 -24.54
C ASN A 459 -21.27 5.69 -26.07
N GLY A 460 -20.59 4.68 -26.60
CA GLY A 460 -20.55 4.38 -28.03
C GLY A 460 -19.81 5.45 -28.84
N THR A 461 -18.83 6.12 -28.24
CA THR A 461 -18.16 7.33 -28.78
C THR A 461 -16.73 7.00 -29.20
N VAL A 462 -16.23 7.70 -30.23
CA VAL A 462 -14.80 7.68 -30.59
C VAL A 462 -14.12 8.86 -29.92
N ILE A 463 -13.14 8.59 -29.06
CA ILE A 463 -12.36 9.61 -28.36
C ILE A 463 -10.88 9.40 -28.64
N THR A 464 -10.20 10.41 -29.17
CA THR A 464 -8.76 10.34 -29.43
C THR A 464 -8.01 11.58 -28.98
N ASP A 465 -6.78 11.45 -28.49
CA ASP A 465 -5.93 12.59 -28.13
C ASP A 465 -6.65 13.61 -27.22
N THR A 466 -7.35 13.11 -26.19
CA THR A 466 -8.26 13.89 -25.35
C THR A 466 -7.97 13.71 -23.87
N ARG A 467 -8.02 14.80 -23.11
CA ARG A 467 -7.89 14.81 -21.63
C ARG A 467 -9.19 15.24 -20.99
N PHE A 468 -9.61 14.49 -19.96
CA PHE A 468 -10.68 14.84 -19.03
C PHE A 468 -10.10 15.06 -17.63
N THR A 469 -10.47 16.16 -16.97
CA THR A 469 -10.07 16.50 -15.59
C THR A 469 -11.29 16.87 -14.74
N SER A 470 -11.34 16.51 -13.45
CA SER A 470 -12.41 16.93 -12.50
C SER A 470 -11.93 17.49 -11.14
N HIS A 471 -10.64 17.36 -10.81
CA HIS A 471 -9.99 17.92 -9.61
C HIS A 471 -10.48 17.36 -8.26
N ASP A 472 -11.01 18.18 -7.33
CA ASP A 472 -11.28 17.71 -5.97
C ASP A 472 -12.76 17.33 -5.80
N GLY A 473 -12.99 16.18 -5.20
CA GLY A 473 -14.27 15.64 -4.75
C GLY A 473 -14.43 14.18 -5.19
N ASN A 474 -15.63 13.60 -5.09
CA ASN A 474 -15.79 12.17 -5.39
C ASN A 474 -16.37 12.01 -6.79
N ASP A 475 -15.49 11.91 -7.78
CA ASP A 475 -15.85 11.95 -9.19
C ASP A 475 -16.15 10.57 -9.76
N VAL A 476 -17.01 10.51 -10.78
CA VAL A 476 -17.42 9.26 -11.41
C VAL A 476 -17.28 9.32 -12.92
N PHE A 477 -16.29 8.59 -13.46
CA PHE A 477 -16.08 8.46 -14.89
C PHE A 477 -16.56 7.09 -15.37
N THR A 478 -17.54 7.06 -16.27
CA THR A 478 -18.13 5.82 -16.80
C THR A 478 -17.98 5.73 -18.31
N ILE A 479 -17.29 4.69 -18.76
CA ILE A 479 -17.05 4.33 -20.15
C ILE A 479 -17.82 3.06 -20.46
N LYS A 480 -18.80 3.15 -21.36
CA LYS A 480 -19.63 2.01 -21.78
C LYS A 480 -19.89 2.03 -23.28
N ASP A 481 -20.53 0.98 -23.76
CA ASP A 481 -21.01 0.90 -25.14
C ASP A 481 -22.35 0.16 -25.18
N ASP A 482 -23.43 0.94 -25.21
CA ASP A 482 -24.82 0.47 -25.31
C ASP A 482 -25.28 0.29 -26.77
N SER A 483 -24.37 0.43 -27.75
CA SER A 483 -24.74 0.50 -29.17
C SER A 483 -25.24 -0.83 -29.76
N GLY A 484 -24.98 -1.95 -29.09
CA GLY A 484 -25.36 -3.31 -29.50
C GLY A 484 -24.52 -3.87 -30.67
N PRO A 485 -24.62 -5.18 -30.98
CA PRO A 485 -23.70 -5.95 -31.85
C PRO A 485 -23.58 -5.52 -33.32
N SER A 486 -24.29 -4.47 -33.75
CA SER A 486 -24.38 -4.05 -35.15
C SER A 486 -24.04 -2.58 -35.40
N LEU A 487 -23.60 -1.84 -34.39
CA LEU A 487 -23.32 -0.40 -34.47
C LEU A 487 -21.90 -0.12 -33.94
N SER A 488 -21.38 1.09 -34.19
CA SER A 488 -20.00 1.50 -33.88
C SER A 488 -19.66 1.29 -32.40
N SER A 489 -18.46 0.80 -32.13
CA SER A 489 -17.97 0.55 -30.77
C SER A 489 -17.40 1.82 -30.13
N THR A 490 -17.40 1.90 -28.80
CA THR A 490 -16.55 2.88 -28.10
C THR A 490 -15.08 2.62 -28.43
N ILE A 491 -14.37 3.67 -28.83
CA ILE A 491 -12.95 3.65 -29.18
C ILE A 491 -12.27 4.74 -28.36
N LEU A 492 -11.28 4.37 -27.55
CA LEU A 492 -10.38 5.31 -26.89
C LEU A 492 -8.97 5.11 -27.46
N ASP A 493 -8.33 6.16 -27.95
CA ASP A 493 -6.91 6.13 -28.35
C ASP A 493 -6.18 7.39 -27.85
N ASN A 494 -5.20 7.20 -26.98
CA ASN A 494 -4.45 8.30 -26.37
C ASN A 494 -5.35 9.25 -25.56
N VAL A 495 -6.07 8.66 -24.60
CA VAL A 495 -7.01 9.37 -23.73
C VAL A 495 -6.48 9.39 -22.30
N LEU A 496 -6.57 10.54 -21.62
CA LEU A 496 -6.25 10.69 -20.20
C LEU A 496 -7.52 11.00 -19.41
N PHE A 497 -7.78 10.17 -18.41
CA PHE A 497 -8.75 10.40 -17.34
C PHE A 497 -8.01 10.77 -16.08
N LYS A 498 -8.25 11.98 -15.54
CA LYS A 498 -7.65 12.45 -14.30
C LYS A 498 -8.73 12.99 -13.37
N THR A 499 -8.96 12.37 -12.22
CA THR A 499 -10.01 12.83 -11.29
C THR A 499 -9.41 13.81 -10.29
N GLY A 500 -8.67 13.43 -9.26
CA GLY A 500 -7.82 14.35 -8.50
C GLY A 500 -7.77 14.02 -7.02
N SER A 501 -8.37 14.81 -6.13
CA SER A 501 -8.42 14.46 -4.70
C SER A 501 -9.84 14.09 -4.29
N GLY A 502 -10.05 12.90 -3.74
CA GLY A 502 -11.33 12.42 -3.25
C GLY A 502 -11.53 10.96 -3.63
N ASN A 503 -12.65 10.35 -3.23
CA ASN A 503 -12.85 8.92 -3.47
C ASN A 503 -13.45 8.73 -4.86
N ASP A 504 -12.59 8.67 -5.87
CA ASP A 504 -12.99 8.69 -7.26
C ASP A 504 -13.31 7.29 -7.78
N THR A 505 -14.12 7.24 -8.84
CA THR A 505 -14.49 5.98 -9.47
C THR A 505 -14.38 6.05 -10.99
N VAL A 506 -13.52 5.21 -11.56
CA VAL A 506 -13.40 5.04 -13.02
C VAL A 506 -13.91 3.65 -13.43
N ASN A 507 -14.98 3.60 -14.21
CA ASN A 507 -15.63 2.38 -14.69
C ASN A 507 -15.47 2.21 -16.19
N ILE A 508 -14.73 1.20 -16.63
CA ILE A 508 -14.76 0.68 -18.00
C ILE A 508 -15.66 -0.55 -18.02
N GLU A 509 -16.90 -0.35 -18.46
CA GLU A 509 -17.96 -1.34 -18.43
C GLU A 509 -17.85 -2.37 -19.56
N LYS A 510 -18.34 -3.57 -19.27
CA LYS A 510 -18.38 -4.67 -20.24
C LYS A 510 -19.30 -4.28 -21.40
N SER A 511 -18.85 -4.55 -22.62
CA SER A 511 -19.71 -4.43 -23.80
C SER A 511 -19.88 -5.77 -24.50
N ASP A 512 -21.05 -5.96 -25.10
CA ASP A 512 -21.30 -7.02 -26.07
C ASP A 512 -20.56 -6.75 -27.41
N ASN A 513 -20.06 -5.53 -27.61
CA ASN A 513 -19.18 -5.12 -28.68
C ASN A 513 -17.72 -5.16 -28.26
N HIS A 514 -16.80 -5.26 -29.22
CA HIS A 514 -15.37 -5.17 -28.95
C HIS A 514 -14.97 -3.70 -28.77
N GLN A 515 -15.12 -3.17 -27.54
CA GLN A 515 -14.54 -1.89 -27.14
C GLN A 515 -13.04 -1.89 -27.43
N LEU A 516 -12.57 -0.80 -28.06
CA LEU A 516 -11.15 -0.63 -28.33
C LEU A 516 -10.59 0.40 -27.37
N ILE A 517 -10.07 -0.05 -26.23
CA ILE A 517 -9.45 0.82 -25.24
C ILE A 517 -7.93 0.75 -25.40
N LYS A 518 -7.35 1.82 -25.97
CA LYS A 518 -5.95 1.87 -26.38
C LYS A 518 -5.27 3.11 -25.86
N ASN A 519 -4.02 2.97 -25.41
CA ASN A 519 -3.19 4.10 -24.99
C ASN A 519 -3.89 4.99 -23.94
N THR A 520 -4.73 4.37 -23.10
CA THR A 520 -5.57 5.04 -22.12
C THR A 520 -4.85 5.13 -20.79
N LYS A 521 -4.90 6.31 -20.19
CA LYS A 521 -4.21 6.67 -18.96
C LYS A 521 -5.29 7.00 -17.93
N ILE A 522 -5.24 6.36 -16.78
CA ILE A 522 -6.14 6.61 -15.65
C ILE A 522 -5.26 7.08 -14.49
N ASP A 523 -5.55 8.25 -13.93
CA ASP A 523 -4.86 8.85 -12.78
C ASP A 523 -5.91 9.40 -11.80
N THR A 524 -6.20 8.67 -10.73
CA THR A 524 -7.30 9.07 -9.83
C THR A 524 -6.86 9.99 -8.71
N GLY A 525 -5.63 9.85 -8.19
CA GLY A 525 -4.91 10.91 -7.50
C GLY A 525 -4.71 10.67 -6.00
N ALA A 526 -5.58 11.15 -5.12
CA ALA A 526 -5.44 10.96 -3.67
C ALA A 526 -6.80 10.68 -3.02
N ASP A 527 -6.77 10.10 -1.81
CA ASP A 527 -7.91 9.47 -1.13
C ASP A 527 -8.25 8.08 -1.75
N ASN A 528 -9.33 7.43 -1.32
CA ASN A 528 -9.55 6.01 -1.62
C ASN A 528 -10.29 5.82 -2.95
N ASP A 529 -9.57 5.47 -4.00
CA ASP A 529 -10.09 5.39 -5.35
C ASP A 529 -10.53 3.99 -5.77
N THR A 530 -11.39 3.93 -6.79
CA THR A 530 -11.82 2.67 -7.39
C THR A 530 -11.75 2.69 -8.91
N VAL A 531 -10.95 1.78 -9.48
CA VAL A 531 -10.85 1.56 -10.93
C VAL A 531 -11.39 0.19 -11.30
N ASN A 532 -12.46 0.13 -12.08
CA ASN A 532 -13.10 -1.11 -12.54
C ASN A 532 -12.92 -1.29 -14.06
N ILE A 533 -12.25 -2.36 -14.46
CA ILE A 533 -11.97 -2.72 -15.85
C ILE A 533 -12.68 -4.02 -16.23
N LYS A 534 -13.67 -3.93 -17.12
CA LYS A 534 -14.46 -5.07 -17.62
C LYS A 534 -14.41 -5.24 -19.14
N SER A 535 -13.53 -4.48 -19.80
CA SER A 535 -13.22 -4.60 -21.23
C SER A 535 -11.71 -4.59 -21.45
N ASP A 536 -11.25 -5.20 -22.54
CA ASP A 536 -9.83 -5.32 -22.85
C ASP A 536 -9.16 -3.94 -23.06
N MET A 537 -7.98 -3.76 -22.47
CA MET A 537 -7.18 -2.54 -22.56
C MET A 537 -5.74 -2.86 -23.01
N TYR A 538 -5.18 -2.09 -23.96
CA TYR A 538 -3.84 -2.38 -24.49
C TYR A 538 -3.01 -1.16 -24.93
N ALA A 539 -1.69 -1.31 -24.89
CA ALA A 539 -0.72 -0.29 -25.33
C ALA A 539 0.35 -0.82 -26.32
N TYR A 540 1.12 0.11 -26.89
CA TYR A 540 2.31 -0.20 -27.70
C TYR A 540 3.54 -0.61 -26.88
N VAL A 541 4.57 -1.16 -27.55
CA VAL A 541 5.79 -1.72 -26.92
C VAL A 541 6.59 -0.65 -26.20
N THR A 542 6.70 0.52 -26.84
CA THR A 542 7.45 1.66 -26.35
C THR A 542 6.46 2.80 -26.23
N ASN A 543 6.63 3.61 -25.19
CA ASN A 543 6.02 4.91 -25.13
C ASN A 543 6.37 5.67 -26.42
N ASN A 544 5.43 5.81 -27.34
CA ASN A 544 5.70 6.31 -28.69
C ASN A 544 5.76 7.85 -28.72
N GLY A 545 6.23 8.42 -27.60
CA GLY A 545 6.16 9.84 -27.26
C GLY A 545 4.78 10.30 -26.81
N THR A 546 3.82 9.40 -26.53
CA THR A 546 2.45 9.83 -26.17
C THR A 546 2.35 10.42 -24.77
N THR A 547 3.34 10.13 -23.91
CA THR A 547 3.48 10.83 -22.62
C THR A 547 4.56 11.90 -22.66
N ASP A 548 5.27 12.08 -23.78
CA ASP A 548 6.19 13.20 -23.89
C ASP A 548 5.38 14.50 -23.77
N GLU A 549 5.90 15.48 -23.04
CA GLU A 549 5.19 16.75 -22.77
C GLU A 549 3.91 16.62 -21.92
N THR A 550 3.70 15.47 -21.26
CA THR A 550 2.71 15.27 -20.17
C THR A 550 3.43 15.16 -18.82
N GLU A 551 2.66 15.16 -17.72
CA GLU A 551 3.19 14.90 -16.38
C GLU A 551 3.78 13.47 -16.20
N TYR A 552 3.56 12.57 -17.16
CA TYR A 552 4.06 11.18 -17.15
C TYR A 552 5.21 10.94 -18.12
N ALA A 553 5.94 11.99 -18.49
CA ALA A 553 7.14 11.89 -19.32
C ALA A 553 8.13 10.86 -18.72
N GLY A 554 8.52 9.87 -19.51
CA GLY A 554 9.37 8.75 -19.07
C GLY A 554 8.63 7.49 -18.60
N SER A 555 7.29 7.48 -18.65
CA SER A 555 6.51 6.25 -18.44
C SER A 555 6.94 5.14 -19.41
N ARG A 556 6.97 3.90 -18.91
CA ARG A 556 7.35 2.71 -19.67
C ARG A 556 6.38 2.40 -20.81
N THR A 557 5.09 2.62 -20.58
CA THR A 557 3.98 2.24 -21.47
C THR A 557 3.07 3.44 -21.77
N ASP A 558 2.38 3.39 -22.92
CA ASP A 558 1.41 4.41 -23.34
C ASP A 558 0.05 4.30 -22.58
N SER A 559 -0.18 3.20 -21.85
CA SER A 559 -1.35 3.00 -20.99
C SER A 559 -0.93 2.64 -19.58
N PHE A 560 -1.55 3.27 -18.58
CA PHE A 560 -1.31 2.95 -17.18
C PHE A 560 -2.55 3.28 -16.35
N ILE A 561 -2.58 2.73 -15.14
CA ILE A 561 -3.52 3.05 -14.07
C ILE A 561 -2.68 3.49 -12.88
N LYS A 562 -2.94 4.71 -12.40
CA LYS A 562 -2.36 5.28 -11.20
C LYS A 562 -3.49 5.71 -10.28
N THR A 563 -3.40 5.35 -9.01
CA THR A 563 -4.44 5.70 -8.04
C THR A 563 -3.91 6.62 -6.95
N GLY A 564 -2.66 6.43 -6.49
CA GLY A 564 -1.86 7.46 -5.85
C GLY A 564 -1.73 7.29 -4.34
N GLU A 565 -2.31 8.18 -3.52
CA GLU A 565 -2.25 8.01 -2.05
C GLU A 565 -3.63 7.65 -1.52
N GLY A 566 -3.78 6.60 -0.73
CA GLY A 566 -5.08 6.16 -0.22
C GLY A 566 -5.21 4.65 -0.18
N ASP A 567 -6.33 4.12 0.34
CA ASP A 567 -6.62 2.68 0.23
C ASP A 567 -7.41 2.40 -1.06
N ASP A 568 -6.69 2.18 -2.14
CA ASP A 568 -7.22 2.09 -3.49
C ASP A 568 -7.70 0.69 -3.85
N THR A 569 -8.64 0.62 -4.79
CA THR A 569 -9.18 -0.64 -5.31
C THR A 569 -9.14 -0.69 -6.83
N ILE A 570 -8.40 -1.65 -7.38
CA ILE A 570 -8.38 -1.95 -8.82
C ILE A 570 -9.01 -3.31 -9.06
N ASN A 571 -10.06 -3.36 -9.89
CA ASN A 571 -10.72 -4.59 -10.29
C ASN A 571 -10.60 -4.80 -11.80
N VAL A 572 -9.94 -5.87 -12.23
CA VAL A 572 -9.94 -6.33 -13.63
C VAL A 572 -10.73 -7.64 -13.70
N THR A 573 -11.91 -7.60 -14.32
CA THR A 573 -12.85 -8.75 -14.34
C THR A 573 -13.30 -9.09 -15.76
N ASP A 574 -13.17 -10.35 -16.17
CA ASP A 574 -13.51 -10.83 -17.53
C ASP A 574 -12.83 -10.02 -18.65
N ALA A 575 -11.67 -9.42 -18.37
CA ALA A 575 -10.97 -8.48 -19.24
C ALA A 575 -9.46 -8.76 -19.26
N SER A 576 -8.79 -8.31 -20.31
CA SER A 576 -7.33 -8.39 -20.44
C SER A 576 -6.68 -7.01 -20.43
N ILE A 577 -5.63 -6.87 -19.63
CA ILE A 577 -4.68 -5.76 -19.72
C ILE A 577 -3.40 -6.22 -20.43
N ARG A 578 -2.95 -5.45 -21.42
CA ARG A 578 -1.75 -5.75 -22.19
C ARG A 578 -0.87 -4.51 -22.35
N ARG A 579 0.29 -4.52 -21.69
CA ARG A 579 1.18 -3.34 -21.56
C ARG A 579 0.46 -2.18 -20.90
N VAL A 580 -0.24 -2.49 -19.83
CA VAL A 580 -0.86 -1.49 -18.96
C VAL A 580 -0.17 -1.61 -17.63
N ASP A 581 0.56 -0.58 -17.24
CA ASP A 581 1.22 -0.59 -15.94
C ASP A 581 0.25 -0.12 -14.87
N ILE A 582 0.30 -0.74 -13.70
CA ILE A 582 -0.51 -0.41 -12.54
C ILE A 582 0.44 0.03 -11.43
N ASP A 583 0.14 1.16 -10.82
CA ASP A 583 0.94 1.79 -9.78
C ASP A 583 -0.01 2.48 -8.80
N THR A 584 -0.39 1.80 -7.72
CA THR A 584 -1.37 2.35 -6.78
C THR A 584 -0.78 3.33 -5.79
N GLY A 585 0.55 3.40 -5.65
CA GLY A 585 1.24 4.40 -4.84
C GLY A 585 1.30 4.03 -3.36
N ASP A 586 1.42 5.00 -2.45
CA ASP A 586 1.56 4.70 -1.02
C ASP A 586 0.18 4.71 -0.35
N SER A 587 -0.19 3.63 0.35
CA SER A 587 -1.50 3.51 1.00
C SER A 587 -1.46 3.78 2.51
N ASP A 588 -2.60 4.21 3.07
CA ASP A 588 -2.77 4.44 4.51
C ASP A 588 -2.77 3.12 5.31
N THR A 589 -3.45 2.11 4.77
CA THR A 589 -3.58 0.78 5.38
C THR A 589 -3.29 -0.38 4.43
N GLY A 590 -3.60 -0.25 3.13
CA GLY A 590 -3.32 -1.25 2.11
C GLY A 590 -4.27 -1.18 0.91
N ASP A 591 -3.71 -1.35 -0.29
CA ASP A 591 -4.46 -1.37 -1.55
C ASP A 591 -5.05 -2.76 -1.87
N MET A 592 -6.08 -2.79 -2.72
CA MET A 592 -6.71 -4.03 -3.17
C MET A 592 -6.74 -4.15 -4.70
N LEU A 593 -5.96 -5.08 -5.24
CA LEU A 593 -5.91 -5.36 -6.67
C LEU A 593 -6.49 -6.75 -6.98
N ASN A 594 -7.67 -6.79 -7.59
CA ASN A 594 -8.38 -8.01 -7.95
C ASN A 594 -8.35 -8.28 -9.46
N PHE A 595 -7.73 -9.39 -9.85
CA PHE A 595 -7.71 -9.88 -11.22
C PHE A 595 -8.52 -11.18 -11.28
N ILE A 596 -9.74 -11.12 -11.83
CA ILE A 596 -10.71 -12.22 -11.82
C ILE A 596 -11.09 -12.60 -13.25
N SER A 597 -10.78 -13.82 -13.66
CA SER A 597 -10.90 -14.27 -15.06
C SER A 597 -10.20 -13.30 -16.03
N ALA A 598 -9.10 -12.70 -15.57
CA ALA A 598 -8.41 -11.62 -16.25
C ALA A 598 -7.22 -12.14 -17.09
N GLY A 599 -6.81 -11.36 -18.09
CA GLY A 599 -5.54 -11.53 -18.79
C GLY A 599 -4.55 -10.44 -18.39
N ILE A 600 -3.31 -10.81 -18.03
CA ILE A 600 -2.24 -9.85 -17.71
C ILE A 600 -1.05 -10.13 -18.62
N TYR A 601 -0.70 -9.20 -19.49
CA TYR A 601 0.30 -9.44 -20.53
C TYR A 601 1.31 -8.30 -20.65
N ASN A 602 2.60 -8.58 -20.51
CA ASN A 602 3.68 -7.58 -20.58
C ASN A 602 3.40 -6.33 -19.73
N SER A 603 2.91 -6.52 -18.51
CA SER A 603 2.42 -5.46 -17.61
C SER A 603 3.16 -5.53 -16.28
N GLU A 604 3.43 -4.38 -15.69
CA GLU A 604 4.02 -4.26 -14.35
C GLU A 604 2.92 -3.81 -13.39
N ILE A 605 2.86 -4.43 -12.21
CA ILE A 605 1.90 -4.10 -11.15
C ILE A 605 2.70 -3.75 -9.91
N LYS A 606 2.47 -2.56 -9.37
CA LYS A 606 3.05 -2.04 -8.14
C LYS A 606 1.92 -1.63 -7.22
N SER A 607 1.87 -2.18 -6.02
CA SER A 607 0.92 -1.71 -5.00
C SER A 607 1.51 -0.70 -4.02
N GLY A 608 2.83 -0.65 -3.87
CA GLY A 608 3.54 0.43 -3.18
C GLY A 608 3.76 0.17 -1.69
N ASN A 609 3.39 1.10 -0.81
CA ASN A 609 3.55 0.89 0.64
C ASN A 609 2.18 0.66 1.28
N GLY A 610 2.14 -0.07 2.40
CA GLY A 610 0.92 -0.45 3.11
C GLY A 610 0.65 -1.96 3.00
N ASN A 611 -0.38 -2.48 3.69
CA ASN A 611 -0.63 -3.92 3.74
C ASN A 611 -1.51 -4.35 2.56
N ASP A 612 -0.89 -4.47 1.40
CA ASP A 612 -1.57 -4.60 0.13
C ASP A 612 -2.08 -6.01 -0.12
N LYS A 613 -3.12 -6.09 -0.94
CA LYS A 613 -3.77 -7.35 -1.29
C LYS A 613 -3.95 -7.51 -2.78
N ILE A 614 -3.26 -8.51 -3.32
CA ILE A 614 -3.37 -8.90 -4.72
C ILE A 614 -4.05 -10.28 -4.84
N VAL A 615 -5.08 -10.36 -5.68
CA VAL A 615 -5.82 -11.60 -5.95
C VAL A 615 -5.77 -11.95 -7.44
N LEU A 616 -5.21 -13.11 -7.77
CA LEU A 616 -5.21 -13.70 -9.11
C LEU A 616 -6.13 -14.92 -9.15
N GLN A 617 -7.37 -14.74 -9.63
CA GLN A 617 -8.37 -15.80 -9.72
C GLN A 617 -8.72 -16.14 -11.17
N ASP A 618 -8.51 -17.39 -11.58
CA ASP A 618 -8.74 -17.83 -12.96
C ASP A 618 -8.01 -16.94 -14.00
N THR A 619 -6.90 -16.33 -13.59
CA THR A 619 -6.14 -15.32 -14.35
C THR A 619 -5.14 -15.98 -15.29
N LYS A 620 -4.91 -15.38 -16.45
CA LYS A 620 -3.84 -15.77 -17.38
C LYS A 620 -2.80 -14.68 -17.45
N ALA A 621 -1.64 -14.93 -16.87
CA ALA A 621 -0.51 -14.01 -16.90
C ALA A 621 0.63 -14.53 -17.81
N ASP A 622 1.11 -13.68 -18.72
CA ASP A 622 2.28 -13.95 -19.57
C ASP A 622 3.18 -12.72 -19.70
N VAL A 623 4.43 -12.83 -19.22
CA VAL A 623 5.39 -11.74 -19.05
C VAL A 623 4.81 -10.67 -18.13
N MET A 624 4.97 -10.83 -16.82
CA MET A 624 4.42 -9.94 -15.82
C MET A 624 5.36 -9.84 -14.63
N ASP A 625 5.43 -8.63 -14.07
CA ASP A 625 6.08 -8.38 -12.78
C ASP A 625 5.06 -7.82 -11.78
N ILE A 626 5.08 -8.32 -10.54
CA ILE A 626 4.30 -7.80 -9.40
C ILE A 626 5.25 -7.40 -8.28
N TYR A 627 5.02 -6.22 -7.71
CA TYR A 627 5.71 -5.70 -6.55
C TYR A 627 4.68 -5.20 -5.56
N THR A 628 4.68 -5.72 -4.33
CA THR A 628 3.81 -5.14 -3.28
C THR A 628 4.53 -4.00 -2.60
N GLY A 629 5.61 -4.22 -1.84
CA GLY A 629 6.54 -3.17 -1.41
C GLY A 629 6.86 -3.23 0.07
N GLU A 630 6.57 -2.19 0.87
CA GLU A 630 6.69 -2.29 2.35
C GLU A 630 5.30 -2.47 2.98
N GLY A 631 5.10 -3.51 3.79
CA GLY A 631 3.84 -3.79 4.49
C GLY A 631 3.66 -5.28 4.79
N ASP A 632 2.68 -5.65 5.62
CA ASP A 632 2.28 -7.05 5.80
C ASP A 632 1.37 -7.46 4.60
N ASP A 633 1.95 -7.76 3.43
CA ASP A 633 1.24 -7.92 2.17
C ASP A 633 0.62 -9.31 1.96
N SER A 634 -0.35 -9.41 1.05
CA SER A 634 -0.99 -10.68 0.70
C SER A 634 -1.17 -10.89 -0.81
N LEU A 635 -0.58 -11.98 -1.31
CA LEU A 635 -0.82 -12.47 -2.67
C LEU A 635 -1.60 -13.79 -2.64
N THR A 636 -2.79 -13.79 -3.24
CA THR A 636 -3.62 -15.00 -3.39
C THR A 636 -3.73 -15.43 -4.85
N ILE A 637 -3.27 -16.63 -5.18
CA ILE A 637 -3.37 -17.26 -6.51
C ILE A 637 -4.34 -18.44 -6.43
N LYS A 638 -5.47 -18.39 -7.14
CA LYS A 638 -6.52 -19.42 -7.01
C LYS A 638 -7.27 -19.72 -8.31
N GLY A 639 -8.06 -20.79 -8.29
CA GLY A 639 -8.79 -21.26 -9.46
C GLY A 639 -7.85 -21.83 -10.53
N SER A 640 -8.22 -21.68 -11.80
CA SER A 640 -7.44 -22.15 -12.96
C SER A 640 -6.39 -21.11 -13.39
N THR A 641 -5.81 -20.37 -12.45
CA THR A 641 -4.82 -19.32 -12.76
C THR A 641 -3.57 -19.94 -13.39
N GLU A 642 -3.12 -19.37 -14.50
CA GLU A 642 -1.92 -19.76 -15.23
C GLU A 642 -0.95 -18.58 -15.26
N ILE A 643 0.21 -18.71 -14.61
CA ILE A 643 1.32 -17.74 -14.69
C ILE A 643 2.43 -18.41 -15.47
N LYS A 644 2.69 -17.92 -16.68
CA LYS A 644 3.65 -18.53 -17.61
C LYS A 644 4.56 -17.44 -18.17
N ASN A 645 5.78 -17.79 -18.56
CA ASN A 645 6.57 -16.93 -19.43
C ASN A 645 6.92 -17.74 -20.68
N ASN A 646 6.26 -17.41 -21.80
CA ASN A 646 6.48 -18.10 -23.07
C ASN A 646 7.56 -17.41 -23.94
N SER A 647 8.14 -16.31 -23.47
CA SER A 647 9.18 -15.57 -24.19
C SER A 647 10.55 -16.22 -23.98
N ALA A 648 11.22 -16.62 -25.07
CA ALA A 648 12.55 -17.23 -25.03
C ALA A 648 13.69 -16.23 -24.71
N VAL A 649 13.36 -14.96 -24.45
CA VAL A 649 14.29 -13.86 -24.25
C VAL A 649 13.78 -12.98 -23.12
N HIS A 650 14.36 -13.13 -21.93
CA HIS A 650 14.33 -12.09 -20.89
C HIS A 650 15.48 -11.10 -21.16
N ASN A 651 15.52 -10.56 -22.38
CA ASN A 651 16.53 -9.62 -22.84
C ASN A 651 15.90 -8.38 -23.49
N ASP A 652 14.57 -8.30 -23.48
CA ASP A 652 13.89 -7.02 -23.69
C ASP A 652 13.95 -6.25 -22.36
N PRO A 653 14.37 -4.98 -22.36
CA PRO A 653 14.65 -4.18 -21.17
C PRO A 653 13.37 -3.70 -20.46
N ILE A 654 12.42 -4.61 -20.26
CA ILE A 654 11.07 -4.32 -19.75
C ILE A 654 11.00 -4.48 -18.23
N SER A 655 11.91 -5.25 -17.62
CA SER A 655 12.14 -5.23 -16.17
C SER A 655 12.90 -3.96 -15.79
N SER A 656 12.47 -3.29 -14.72
CA SER A 656 13.14 -2.08 -14.22
C SER A 656 14.64 -2.36 -13.97
N PRO A 657 15.55 -1.39 -14.18
CA PRO A 657 16.98 -1.56 -13.90
C PRO A 657 17.31 -1.96 -12.45
N ALA A 658 16.34 -1.92 -11.53
CA ALA A 658 16.50 -2.18 -10.10
C ALA A 658 16.72 -3.67 -9.75
N HIS A 659 16.45 -4.62 -10.66
CA HIS A 659 16.49 -6.05 -10.35
C HIS A 659 17.68 -6.84 -10.91
N VAL A 660 18.82 -6.15 -11.08
CA VAL A 660 20.14 -6.79 -11.28
C VAL A 660 21.03 -6.63 -10.03
N ALA A 661 20.44 -6.45 -8.85
CA ALA A 661 21.20 -6.18 -7.62
C ALA A 661 21.88 -7.43 -7.01
N ASN A 662 21.59 -8.65 -7.48
CA ASN A 662 22.39 -9.83 -7.09
C ASN A 662 22.63 -10.80 -8.26
N PRO A 663 23.62 -10.54 -9.14
CA PRO A 663 24.00 -11.46 -10.22
C PRO A 663 24.57 -12.80 -9.71
N VAL A 664 24.77 -12.98 -8.40
CA VAL A 664 25.25 -14.24 -7.81
C VAL A 664 24.09 -15.16 -7.38
N ALA A 665 22.87 -14.61 -7.23
CA ALA A 665 21.63 -15.37 -6.98
C ALA A 665 20.94 -15.82 -8.28
N ASN A 666 21.43 -15.39 -9.45
CA ASN A 666 20.97 -15.85 -10.77
C ASN A 666 21.56 -17.25 -11.12
N GLN A 667 21.62 -18.15 -10.13
CA GLN A 667 22.18 -19.49 -10.27
C GLN A 667 21.20 -20.50 -10.91
N ALA A 668 19.98 -20.11 -11.25
CA ALA A 668 18.95 -21.06 -11.70
C ALA A 668 18.37 -20.82 -13.11
N GLY A 669 18.90 -19.91 -13.94
CA GLY A 669 18.48 -19.83 -15.36
C GLY A 669 17.00 -19.48 -15.62
N ILE A 670 16.29 -18.97 -14.60
CA ILE A 670 14.89 -18.56 -14.62
C ILE A 670 14.79 -17.19 -15.33
N HIS A 671 14.64 -17.21 -16.67
CA HIS A 671 14.43 -16.02 -17.53
C HIS A 671 12.92 -15.70 -17.60
N SER A 672 12.33 -15.08 -16.58
CA SER A 672 10.96 -15.43 -16.16
C SER A 672 10.19 -14.31 -15.46
N ASN A 673 8.87 -14.48 -15.28
CA ASN A 673 8.05 -13.55 -14.51
C ASN A 673 8.61 -13.40 -13.09
N TYR A 674 8.47 -12.22 -12.50
CA TYR A 674 9.00 -11.93 -11.18
C TYR A 674 7.92 -11.35 -10.25
N ILE A 675 7.80 -11.91 -9.06
CA ILE A 675 6.88 -11.44 -8.03
C ILE A 675 7.72 -11.22 -6.76
N GLU A 676 7.71 -10.02 -6.20
CA GLU A 676 8.37 -9.68 -4.94
C GLU A 676 7.39 -8.97 -4.01
N MET A 677 7.23 -9.47 -2.79
CA MET A 677 6.30 -8.88 -1.83
C MET A 677 6.98 -7.81 -0.95
N GLY A 678 8.27 -7.97 -0.67
CA GLY A 678 9.11 -6.89 -0.15
C GLY A 678 9.32 -6.97 1.35
N LYS A 679 9.17 -5.90 2.12
CA LYS A 679 9.44 -5.91 3.58
C LYS A 679 8.15 -6.04 4.35
N GLY A 680 8.15 -6.78 5.46
CA GLY A 680 6.97 -7.01 6.30
C GLY A 680 6.63 -8.49 6.41
N ARG A 681 5.50 -8.81 7.07
CA ARG A 681 5.05 -10.21 7.25
C ARG A 681 4.11 -10.59 6.14
N ASP A 682 4.70 -11.12 5.08
CA ASP A 682 3.99 -11.36 3.85
C ASP A 682 3.30 -12.73 3.85
N THR A 683 2.16 -12.78 3.18
CA THR A 683 1.36 -14.00 3.05
C THR A 683 1.12 -14.35 1.59
N LEU A 684 1.77 -15.43 1.14
CA LEU A 684 1.53 -16.05 -0.17
C LEU A 684 0.58 -17.25 -0.03
N THR A 685 -0.60 -17.17 -0.64
CA THR A 685 -1.55 -18.29 -0.72
C THR A 685 -1.72 -18.75 -2.16
N ILE A 686 -1.49 -20.04 -2.43
CA ILE A 686 -1.68 -20.65 -3.74
C ILE A 686 -2.61 -21.86 -3.62
N GLU A 687 -3.78 -21.78 -4.24
CA GLU A 687 -4.81 -22.81 -4.17
C GLU A 687 -4.79 -23.80 -5.35
N ARG A 688 -5.65 -24.82 -5.25
CA ARG A 688 -5.68 -25.95 -6.16
C ARG A 688 -6.08 -25.52 -7.57
N GLY A 689 -5.33 -26.02 -8.55
CA GLY A 689 -5.58 -25.76 -9.97
C GLY A 689 -4.66 -24.71 -10.59
N ALA A 690 -3.94 -23.94 -9.78
CA ALA A 690 -2.97 -22.98 -10.28
C ALA A 690 -1.77 -23.69 -10.96
N GLU A 691 -1.36 -23.18 -12.12
CA GLU A 691 -0.14 -23.58 -12.83
C GLU A 691 0.82 -22.41 -12.93
N ILE A 692 1.98 -22.54 -12.30
CA ILE A 692 3.04 -21.52 -12.28
C ILE A 692 4.24 -22.09 -13.02
N SER A 693 4.72 -21.36 -14.03
CA SER A 693 5.85 -21.81 -14.84
C SER A 693 6.75 -20.65 -15.21
N ASN A 694 8.07 -20.87 -15.22
CA ASN A 694 9.03 -19.82 -15.55
C ASN A 694 8.73 -18.55 -14.74
N THR A 695 8.68 -18.68 -13.43
CA THR A 695 8.30 -17.59 -12.50
C THR A 695 9.07 -17.75 -11.20
N LYS A 696 9.64 -16.65 -10.70
CA LYS A 696 10.18 -16.58 -9.34
C LYS A 696 9.25 -15.75 -8.49
N ILE A 697 8.89 -16.28 -7.33
CA ILE A 697 8.11 -15.59 -6.30
C ILE A 697 9.02 -15.42 -5.09
N ASN A 698 9.18 -14.20 -4.62
CA ASN A 698 9.93 -13.86 -3.43
C ASN A 698 8.98 -13.17 -2.46
N THR A 699 8.85 -13.67 -1.23
CA THR A 699 8.04 -12.97 -0.24
C THR A 699 8.86 -11.85 0.39
N SER A 700 10.07 -12.07 0.94
CA SER A 700 10.83 -10.95 1.51
C SER A 700 11.74 -10.17 0.54
N SER A 701 12.17 -8.99 0.98
CA SER A 701 13.24 -8.21 0.38
C SER A 701 14.62 -8.81 0.69
N ALA A 702 15.62 -8.49 -0.13
CA ALA A 702 17.01 -8.93 0.06
C ALA A 702 17.75 -8.20 1.22
N ASP A 703 17.09 -7.31 1.96
CA ASP A 703 17.73 -6.41 2.93
C ASP A 703 17.84 -7.08 4.31
N ALA A 704 19.01 -7.64 4.60
CA ALA A 704 19.27 -8.43 5.80
C ALA A 704 19.10 -7.64 7.11
N GLY A 705 18.21 -8.10 8.01
CA GLY A 705 18.34 -7.83 9.44
C GLY A 705 17.15 -7.19 10.17
N VAL A 706 15.95 -7.19 9.59
CA VAL A 706 14.73 -6.80 10.29
C VAL A 706 14.10 -8.06 10.92
N SER A 707 13.81 -8.02 12.23
CA SER A 707 13.35 -9.22 12.98
C SER A 707 11.84 -9.50 12.83
N ASP A 708 11.12 -8.66 12.09
CA ASP A 708 9.69 -8.73 11.88
C ASP A 708 9.26 -9.27 10.51
N ASP A 709 10.17 -9.59 9.59
CA ASP A 709 9.89 -10.15 8.24
C ASP A 709 9.51 -11.65 8.26
N ARG A 710 8.60 -12.08 9.15
CA ARG A 710 8.17 -13.49 9.22
C ARG A 710 7.08 -13.79 8.20
N ASP A 711 7.45 -14.51 7.15
CA ASP A 711 6.57 -14.79 6.03
C ASP A 711 5.84 -16.13 6.16
N SER A 712 4.67 -16.19 5.53
CA SER A 712 3.82 -17.38 5.48
C SER A 712 3.47 -17.74 4.04
N VAL A 713 3.94 -18.90 3.60
CA VAL A 713 3.65 -19.47 2.28
C VAL A 713 2.75 -20.70 2.44
N ASP A 714 1.53 -20.65 1.93
CA ASP A 714 0.57 -21.75 1.93
C ASP A 714 0.20 -22.18 0.50
N VAL A 715 0.67 -23.35 0.08
CA VAL A 715 0.44 -23.90 -1.25
C VAL A 715 -0.33 -25.21 -1.17
N THR A 716 -1.50 -25.28 -1.82
CA THR A 716 -2.33 -26.48 -1.87
C THR A 716 -2.74 -26.84 -3.30
N GLY A 717 -2.31 -27.99 -3.82
CA GLY A 717 -2.84 -28.54 -5.08
C GLY A 717 -2.40 -27.80 -6.35
N ALA A 718 -1.31 -27.02 -6.28
CA ALA A 718 -0.75 -26.26 -7.39
C ALA A 718 0.40 -26.99 -8.07
N LYS A 719 0.71 -26.58 -9.31
CA LYS A 719 1.78 -27.14 -10.13
C LYS A 719 2.82 -26.07 -10.48
N PHE A 720 4.08 -26.38 -10.25
CA PHE A 720 5.25 -25.57 -10.54
C PHE A 720 6.10 -26.23 -11.63
N ASN A 721 6.51 -25.47 -12.63
CA ASN A 721 7.41 -25.93 -13.69
C ASN A 721 8.51 -24.89 -13.98
N ASN A 722 9.76 -25.18 -13.65
CA ASN A 722 10.84 -24.19 -13.71
C ASN A 722 10.45 -22.90 -12.95
N ALA A 723 9.90 -23.07 -11.75
CA ALA A 723 9.42 -21.97 -10.92
C ALA A 723 9.90 -22.12 -9.48
N ALA A 724 10.10 -20.98 -8.81
CA ALA A 724 10.69 -20.94 -7.48
C ALA A 724 9.87 -20.09 -6.52
N ILE A 725 9.90 -20.47 -5.24
CA ILE A 725 9.45 -19.63 -4.12
C ILE A 725 10.63 -19.44 -3.17
N GLU A 726 10.91 -18.21 -2.79
CA GLU A 726 11.86 -17.85 -1.73
C GLU A 726 11.15 -17.00 -0.68
N THR A 727 11.45 -17.22 0.60
CA THR A 727 10.92 -16.37 1.68
C THR A 727 11.92 -15.36 2.19
N GLY A 728 13.23 -15.62 2.12
CA GLY A 728 14.26 -14.61 2.34
C GLY A 728 14.69 -14.50 3.80
N TYR A 729 14.70 -13.34 4.44
CA TYR A 729 15.10 -13.23 5.85
C TYR A 729 13.86 -13.22 6.76
N GLY A 730 13.88 -13.99 7.84
CA GLY A 730 12.71 -14.14 8.71
C GLY A 730 12.69 -15.51 9.38
N ASP A 731 11.89 -15.68 10.43
CA ASP A 731 11.52 -17.04 10.89
C ASP A 731 10.26 -17.47 10.11
N ASP A 732 10.45 -18.06 8.94
CA ASP A 732 9.40 -18.25 7.93
C ASP A 732 8.71 -19.62 8.03
N VAL A 733 7.47 -19.68 7.50
CA VAL A 733 6.70 -20.92 7.42
C VAL A 733 6.23 -21.18 6.00
N ILE A 734 6.69 -22.31 5.44
CA ILE A 734 6.32 -22.77 4.10
C ILE A 734 5.55 -24.09 4.20
N ASN A 735 4.27 -24.10 3.83
CA ASN A 735 3.41 -25.27 3.80
C ASN A 735 3.07 -25.68 2.37
N LEU A 736 3.47 -26.88 1.98
CA LEU A 736 3.23 -27.47 0.67
C LEU A 736 2.34 -28.71 0.83
N LYS A 737 1.16 -28.70 0.21
CA LYS A 737 0.21 -29.82 0.27
C LYS A 737 -0.34 -30.19 -1.10
N ASP A 738 -0.29 -31.47 -1.45
CA ASP A 738 -0.73 -31.97 -2.76
C ASP A 738 -0.08 -31.22 -3.96
N VAL A 739 1.16 -30.76 -3.81
CA VAL A 739 1.84 -29.93 -4.81
C VAL A 739 2.56 -30.80 -5.85
N THR A 740 2.74 -30.27 -7.05
CA THR A 740 3.60 -30.90 -8.07
C THR A 740 4.69 -29.92 -8.48
N MET A 741 5.96 -30.28 -8.30
CA MET A 741 7.12 -29.46 -8.64
C MET A 741 8.01 -30.22 -9.64
N ILE A 742 8.22 -29.66 -10.82
CA ILE A 742 8.94 -30.31 -11.92
C ILE A 742 9.98 -29.36 -12.49
N SER A 743 11.25 -29.76 -12.50
CA SER A 743 12.32 -29.03 -13.16
C SER A 743 12.76 -29.69 -14.46
N ASN A 744 12.74 -28.95 -15.57
CA ASN A 744 13.21 -29.49 -16.85
C ASN A 744 14.74 -29.52 -16.97
N ASP A 745 15.43 -28.59 -16.30
CA ASP A 745 16.90 -28.49 -16.30
C ASP A 745 17.56 -29.03 -15.02
N GLY A 746 16.75 -29.26 -13.98
CA GLY A 746 17.16 -29.86 -12.72
C GLY A 746 17.56 -28.88 -11.63
N PHE A 747 17.42 -27.57 -11.86
CA PHE A 747 17.76 -26.55 -10.87
C PHE A 747 16.80 -25.35 -10.84
N SER A 748 16.01 -25.10 -11.89
CA SER A 748 15.05 -23.97 -11.89
C SER A 748 13.81 -24.14 -11.01
N THR A 749 13.58 -25.30 -10.40
CA THR A 749 12.39 -25.50 -9.53
C THR A 749 12.83 -25.75 -8.12
N TYR A 750 12.58 -24.79 -7.24
CA TYR A 750 13.02 -24.90 -5.86
C TYR A 750 12.16 -24.12 -4.88
N ILE A 751 12.28 -24.49 -3.61
CA ILE A 751 11.71 -23.79 -2.46
C ILE A 751 12.87 -23.41 -1.54
N GLY A 752 13.02 -22.12 -1.31
CA GLY A 752 14.06 -21.54 -0.45
C GLY A 752 13.44 -20.86 0.77
N ALA A 753 13.92 -21.17 1.97
CA ALA A 753 13.49 -20.46 3.17
C ALA A 753 14.37 -19.22 3.42
N GLY A 754 15.69 -19.38 3.54
CA GLY A 754 16.59 -18.22 3.55
C GLY A 754 17.26 -18.04 4.91
N GLY A 755 17.30 -16.85 5.47
CA GLY A 755 17.97 -16.57 6.73
C GLY A 755 16.99 -16.47 7.89
N GLY A 756 17.11 -17.35 8.89
CA GLY A 756 16.31 -17.35 10.11
C GLY A 756 15.93 -18.78 10.49
N ASN A 757 15.04 -18.98 11.47
CA ASN A 757 14.68 -20.33 11.92
C ASN A 757 13.41 -20.81 11.23
N ASP A 758 13.58 -21.40 10.06
CA ASP A 758 12.49 -21.64 9.15
C ASP A 758 11.82 -22.99 9.35
N THR A 759 10.57 -23.10 8.90
CA THR A 759 9.83 -24.38 8.87
C THR A 759 9.24 -24.64 7.50
N ILE A 760 9.71 -25.70 6.84
CA ILE A 760 9.16 -26.21 5.57
C ILE A 760 8.39 -27.50 5.84
N ASN A 761 7.09 -27.50 5.57
CA ASN A 761 6.21 -28.67 5.70
C ASN A 761 5.75 -29.16 4.32
N VAL A 762 6.04 -30.41 4.01
CA VAL A 762 5.61 -31.08 2.77
C VAL A 762 4.65 -32.20 3.11
N SER A 763 3.44 -32.17 2.56
CA SER A 763 2.40 -33.13 2.93
C SER A 763 1.43 -33.51 1.80
N GLY A 764 0.53 -34.44 2.10
CA GLY A 764 -0.49 -34.90 1.15
C GLY A 764 0.13 -35.73 0.02
N ASN A 765 -0.44 -35.64 -1.18
CA ASN A 765 0.04 -36.34 -2.38
C ASN A 765 0.98 -35.43 -3.20
N SER A 766 2.08 -35.01 -2.58
CA SER A 766 3.04 -34.07 -3.21
C SER A 766 4.11 -34.80 -4.02
N SER A 767 4.49 -34.26 -5.18
CA SER A 767 5.46 -34.85 -6.10
C SER A 767 6.54 -33.83 -6.47
N PHE A 768 7.79 -34.22 -6.29
CA PHE A 768 8.99 -33.45 -6.63
C PHE A 768 9.79 -34.26 -7.65
N ASP A 769 10.04 -33.68 -8.84
CA ASP A 769 10.82 -34.27 -9.92
C ASP A 769 11.92 -33.28 -10.31
N LYS A 770 13.16 -33.58 -9.92
CA LYS A 770 14.34 -32.71 -10.04
C LYS A 770 14.18 -31.33 -9.41
N ALA A 771 13.36 -31.26 -8.37
CA ALA A 771 13.15 -30.06 -7.58
C ALA A 771 14.07 -30.05 -6.35
N ILE A 772 14.34 -28.84 -5.84
CA ILE A 772 15.24 -28.61 -4.71
C ILE A 772 14.44 -28.01 -3.54
N ILE A 773 14.68 -28.50 -2.33
CA ILE A 773 14.28 -27.82 -1.09
C ILE A 773 15.55 -27.31 -0.43
N TYR A 774 15.56 -26.04 -0.04
CA TYR A 774 16.75 -25.36 0.45
C TYR A 774 16.44 -24.48 1.66
N THR A 775 17.13 -24.71 2.78
CA THR A 775 16.86 -23.97 4.03
C THR A 775 17.77 -22.77 4.24
N ASN A 776 18.96 -22.74 3.62
CA ASN A 776 19.98 -21.68 3.77
C ASN A 776 20.60 -21.57 5.18
N GLY A 777 20.09 -20.73 6.08
CA GLY A 777 20.82 -20.37 7.29
C GLY A 777 19.95 -20.10 8.50
N GLY A 778 20.13 -20.90 9.53
CA GLY A 778 19.48 -20.81 10.83
C GLY A 778 19.07 -22.20 11.35
N ASP A 779 18.33 -22.25 12.47
CA ASP A 779 17.93 -23.54 13.06
C ASP A 779 16.62 -24.05 12.41
N ASP A 780 16.76 -24.54 11.18
CA ASP A 780 15.63 -24.88 10.30
C ASP A 780 15.00 -26.25 10.56
N ARG A 781 13.74 -26.39 10.14
CA ARG A 781 12.99 -27.65 10.20
C ARG A 781 12.35 -27.98 8.86
N VAL A 782 12.65 -29.15 8.32
CA VAL A 782 11.98 -29.72 7.15
C VAL A 782 11.19 -30.95 7.58
N ASN A 783 9.87 -30.91 7.40
CA ASN A 783 8.96 -32.02 7.72
C ASN A 783 8.34 -32.58 6.44
N VAL A 784 8.36 -33.90 6.29
CA VAL A 784 7.72 -34.60 5.17
C VAL A 784 6.76 -35.65 5.73
N ASP A 785 5.45 -35.49 5.44
CA ASP A 785 4.41 -36.41 5.90
C ASP A 785 3.29 -36.58 4.87
N GLY A 786 3.22 -37.76 4.25
CA GLY A 786 2.10 -38.12 3.39
C GLY A 786 2.49 -39.10 2.32
N ASP A 787 1.80 -39.01 1.18
CA ASP A 787 2.12 -39.79 -0.01
C ASP A 787 3.08 -38.96 -0.89
N VAL A 788 4.20 -38.54 -0.29
CA VAL A 788 5.18 -37.65 -0.91
C VAL A 788 6.19 -38.45 -1.74
N SER A 789 6.44 -38.04 -2.98
CA SER A 789 7.43 -38.64 -3.87
C SER A 789 8.50 -37.62 -4.23
N MET A 790 9.77 -37.97 -4.06
CA MET A 790 10.91 -37.18 -4.51
C MET A 790 11.77 -38.03 -5.45
N VAL A 791 11.96 -37.55 -6.68
CA VAL A 791 12.70 -38.26 -7.74
C VAL A 791 13.74 -37.32 -8.33
N ASP A 792 15.00 -37.76 -8.38
CA ASP A 792 16.14 -36.95 -8.87
C ASP A 792 16.26 -35.58 -8.16
N SER A 793 15.79 -35.50 -6.91
CA SER A 793 15.59 -34.27 -6.15
C SER A 793 16.65 -34.06 -5.08
N ASN A 794 16.83 -32.81 -4.63
CA ASN A 794 17.78 -32.50 -3.56
C ASN A 794 17.07 -31.83 -2.37
N ILE A 795 17.48 -32.18 -1.16
CA ILE A 795 17.16 -31.46 0.07
C ILE A 795 18.48 -30.94 0.62
N MET A 796 18.67 -29.63 0.54
CA MET A 796 19.88 -28.94 0.95
C MET A 796 19.61 -28.20 2.26
N LEU A 797 20.35 -28.60 3.30
CA LEU A 797 20.12 -28.27 4.70
C LEU A 797 21.38 -27.56 5.23
N GLU A 798 21.51 -26.28 4.91
CA GLU A 798 22.74 -25.50 5.16
C GLU A 798 22.71 -24.79 6.52
N ASN A 799 23.91 -24.43 7.02
CA ASN A 799 24.21 -23.55 8.17
C ASN A 799 23.20 -23.51 9.33
N GLY A 800 23.49 -24.21 10.44
CA GLY A 800 22.68 -24.10 11.68
C GLY A 800 22.47 -25.45 12.34
N ASN A 801 21.45 -25.59 13.20
CA ASN A 801 21.01 -26.89 13.72
C ASN A 801 19.79 -27.41 12.95
N VAL A 802 20.01 -27.81 11.69
CA VAL A 802 18.89 -28.17 10.80
C VAL A 802 18.34 -29.57 11.09
N THR A 803 17.02 -29.70 11.14
CA THR A 803 16.33 -30.99 11.33
C THR A 803 15.51 -31.38 10.10
N LEU A 804 15.74 -32.58 9.56
CA LEU A 804 14.87 -33.24 8.59
C LEU A 804 14.10 -34.39 9.26
N ASN A 805 12.77 -34.34 9.19
CA ASN A 805 11.88 -35.38 9.68
C ASN A 805 10.94 -35.86 8.56
N VAL A 806 11.24 -37.05 8.00
CA VAL A 806 10.37 -37.75 7.07
C VAL A 806 9.56 -38.77 7.87
N ALA A 807 8.32 -38.43 8.21
CA ALA A 807 7.41 -39.31 8.95
C ALA A 807 6.77 -40.37 8.04
N ARG A 808 6.51 -39.99 6.78
CA ARG A 808 6.01 -40.87 5.71
C ARG A 808 6.30 -40.28 4.34
N ALA A 809 6.80 -41.09 3.41
CA ALA A 809 6.93 -40.75 2.00
C ALA A 809 6.68 -42.00 1.13
N THR A 810 6.07 -41.84 -0.04
CA THR A 810 5.94 -42.95 -0.99
C THR A 810 7.29 -43.39 -1.57
N GLY A 811 8.25 -42.47 -1.66
CA GLY A 811 9.60 -42.81 -2.10
C GLY A 811 10.52 -41.61 -2.21
N LEU A 812 11.76 -41.81 -1.77
CA LEU A 812 12.91 -40.97 -2.06
C LEU A 812 13.80 -41.75 -3.03
N VAL A 813 13.83 -41.31 -4.29
CA VAL A 813 14.52 -42.00 -5.38
C VAL A 813 15.54 -41.06 -5.99
N ASP A 814 16.80 -41.48 -6.10
CA ASP A 814 17.88 -40.61 -6.61
C ASP A 814 17.93 -39.26 -5.87
N THR A 815 17.64 -39.29 -4.56
CA THR A 815 17.50 -38.09 -3.74
C THR A 815 18.75 -37.86 -2.91
N ASN A 816 19.29 -36.64 -2.94
CA ASN A 816 20.40 -36.26 -2.08
C ASN A 816 19.88 -35.39 -0.92
N ILE A 817 20.30 -35.73 0.28
CA ILE A 817 20.09 -34.94 1.51
C ILE A 817 21.48 -34.46 1.92
N GLU A 818 21.76 -33.17 1.77
CA GLU A 818 23.11 -32.62 1.88
C GLU A 818 23.18 -31.45 2.88
N GLY A 819 24.18 -31.48 3.75
CA GLY A 819 24.61 -30.36 4.59
C GLY A 819 25.64 -29.44 3.93
N ALA A 820 26.00 -28.34 4.62
CA ALA A 820 26.88 -27.26 4.14
C ALA A 820 28.36 -27.63 3.88
N GLY A 821 28.71 -28.92 3.81
CA GLY A 821 30.05 -29.42 3.55
C GLY A 821 31.04 -29.27 4.72
N VAL A 822 32.27 -29.76 4.49
CA VAL A 822 33.38 -29.83 5.47
C VAL A 822 33.67 -28.45 6.09
N GLY A 823 33.54 -28.32 7.41
CA GLY A 823 33.93 -27.15 8.20
C GLY A 823 32.81 -26.16 8.60
N ASN A 824 31.56 -26.42 8.20
CA ASN A 824 30.38 -25.61 8.57
C ASN A 824 29.43 -26.43 9.46
N ALA A 825 28.76 -25.78 10.42
CA ALA A 825 27.67 -26.41 11.19
C ALA A 825 26.48 -26.70 10.25
N GLY A 826 26.02 -27.95 10.18
CA GLY A 826 25.06 -28.39 9.16
C GLY A 826 23.84 -29.14 9.71
N VAL A 827 23.66 -30.38 9.24
CA VAL A 827 22.42 -31.15 9.45
C VAL A 827 22.46 -31.89 10.77
N LYS A 828 21.84 -31.32 11.80
CA LYS A 828 21.88 -31.92 13.13
C LYS A 828 21.17 -33.25 13.25
N THR A 829 20.04 -33.39 12.56
CA THR A 829 19.19 -34.57 12.70
C THR A 829 18.48 -34.89 11.40
N VAL A 830 18.63 -36.14 10.96
CA VAL A 830 17.86 -36.73 9.86
C VAL A 830 17.13 -37.95 10.40
N THR A 831 15.79 -37.92 10.39
CA THR A 831 14.95 -39.08 10.72
C THR A 831 14.08 -39.43 9.52
N ILE A 832 14.13 -40.68 9.08
CA ILE A 832 13.33 -41.18 7.96
C ILE A 832 12.59 -42.43 8.38
N ASP A 833 11.26 -42.37 8.45
CA ASP A 833 10.37 -43.47 8.77
C ASP A 833 9.29 -43.65 7.70
N ASN A 834 8.74 -44.87 7.61
CA ASN A 834 7.63 -45.22 6.72
C ASN A 834 7.84 -44.75 5.25
N ALA A 835 9.04 -44.92 4.71
CA ALA A 835 9.40 -44.51 3.36
C ALA A 835 10.03 -45.64 2.51
N GLU A 836 10.00 -45.50 1.18
CA GLU A 836 10.88 -46.26 0.26
C GLU A 836 12.15 -45.44 0.00
N LEU A 837 13.33 -46.03 0.15
CA LEU A 837 14.61 -45.38 -0.17
C LEU A 837 15.30 -46.09 -1.32
N ARG A 838 15.62 -45.38 -2.39
CA ARG A 838 16.36 -45.96 -3.52
C ARG A 838 17.41 -45.00 -4.08
N ARG A 839 18.69 -45.37 -3.99
CA ARG A 839 19.82 -44.53 -4.41
C ARG A 839 19.78 -43.17 -3.70
N VAL A 840 19.62 -43.22 -2.38
CA VAL A 840 19.55 -42.03 -1.52
C VAL A 840 20.90 -41.82 -0.88
N THR A 841 21.38 -40.57 -0.92
CA THR A 841 22.59 -40.15 -0.21
C THR A 841 22.22 -39.20 0.90
N ILE A 842 22.69 -39.45 2.11
CA ILE A 842 22.55 -38.58 3.28
C ILE A 842 23.94 -38.13 3.68
N ASN A 843 24.16 -36.82 3.74
CA ASN A 843 25.42 -36.20 4.13
C ASN A 843 25.16 -35.06 5.13
N THR A 844 25.65 -35.16 6.36
CA THR A 844 25.24 -34.23 7.45
C THR A 844 26.22 -33.10 7.79
N ALA A 845 27.49 -33.18 7.36
CA ALA A 845 28.59 -32.20 7.58
C ALA A 845 29.43 -32.45 8.85
N ASP A 846 30.28 -31.49 9.30
CA ASP A 846 31.34 -31.73 10.31
C ASP A 846 30.89 -31.42 11.77
N ASP A 847 29.67 -31.80 12.16
CA ASP A 847 29.21 -31.70 13.55
C ASP A 847 28.61 -33.00 14.12
N GLY A 848 28.39 -33.06 15.43
CA GLY A 848 27.90 -34.30 16.07
C GLY A 848 26.44 -34.60 15.72
N ASP A 849 26.21 -35.43 14.71
CA ASP A 849 24.95 -35.56 14.00
C ASP A 849 24.19 -36.83 14.36
N SER A 850 22.88 -36.82 14.10
CA SER A 850 22.05 -38.02 14.26
C SER A 850 21.30 -38.37 12.99
N VAL A 851 21.59 -39.56 12.44
CA VAL A 851 20.87 -40.12 11.30
C VAL A 851 20.11 -41.37 11.73
N THR A 852 18.81 -41.42 11.49
CA THR A 852 17.95 -42.56 11.84
C THR A 852 17.15 -43.03 10.63
N ILE A 853 17.36 -44.28 10.23
CA ILE A 853 16.46 -45.01 9.33
C ILE A 853 15.50 -45.83 10.18
N GLY A 854 14.23 -45.42 10.21
CA GLY A 854 13.14 -45.96 11.02
C GLY A 854 12.66 -47.34 10.55
N ALA A 855 12.02 -48.08 11.46
CA ALA A 855 11.59 -49.46 11.23
C ALA A 855 10.42 -49.61 10.24
N GLY A 856 9.67 -48.53 9.98
CA GLY A 856 8.61 -48.52 8.96
C GLY A 856 9.14 -48.40 7.54
N THR A 857 10.41 -48.02 7.37
CA THR A 857 11.06 -47.79 6.08
C THR A 857 11.36 -49.13 5.38
N HIS A 858 11.02 -49.26 4.10
CA HIS A 858 11.06 -50.53 3.37
C HIS A 858 11.71 -50.38 1.98
N ASP A 859 12.07 -51.51 1.37
CA ASP A 859 12.68 -51.57 0.03
C ASP A 859 13.96 -50.70 -0.11
N ASN A 860 14.66 -50.46 1.00
CA ASN A 860 15.84 -49.62 1.07
C ASN A 860 16.98 -50.19 0.23
N THR A 861 17.20 -49.58 -0.93
CA THR A 861 18.13 -50.06 -1.93
C THR A 861 19.18 -48.99 -2.21
N ASP A 862 20.46 -49.33 -2.10
CA ASP A 862 21.56 -48.42 -2.43
C ASP A 862 21.53 -47.10 -1.60
N VAL A 863 21.30 -47.21 -0.29
CA VAL A 863 21.34 -46.07 0.65
C VAL A 863 22.76 -45.79 1.12
N LYS A 864 23.16 -44.52 1.09
CA LYS A 864 24.45 -44.03 1.59
C LYS A 864 24.28 -43.01 2.71
N ILE A 865 25.07 -43.14 3.78
CA ILE A 865 25.08 -42.24 4.94
C ILE A 865 26.52 -41.84 5.23
N PHE A 866 26.78 -40.54 5.25
CA PHE A 866 28.07 -39.93 5.54
C PHE A 866 27.88 -38.82 6.58
N THR A 867 28.44 -39.00 7.78
CA THR A 867 28.36 -37.96 8.83
C THR A 867 29.65 -37.16 9.00
N GLN A 868 30.69 -37.46 8.21
CA GLN A 868 31.93 -36.69 8.06
C GLN A 868 32.76 -36.46 9.33
N GLY A 869 32.33 -35.66 10.30
CA GLY A 869 33.08 -35.51 11.55
C GLY A 869 32.28 -34.88 12.66
N GLY A 870 32.67 -35.11 13.92
CA GLY A 870 31.80 -34.88 15.07
C GLY A 870 31.60 -36.20 15.83
N ASP A 871 31.06 -36.18 17.04
CA ASP A 871 30.66 -37.45 17.69
C ASP A 871 29.24 -37.79 17.23
N ASP A 872 29.12 -38.73 16.28
CA ASP A 872 27.91 -39.00 15.53
C ASP A 872 27.11 -40.20 16.04
N THR A 873 25.82 -40.24 15.73
CA THR A 873 24.93 -41.37 16.02
C THR A 873 24.12 -41.77 14.79
N ILE A 874 24.40 -42.97 14.27
CA ILE A 874 23.68 -43.57 13.15
C ILE A 874 22.83 -44.74 13.67
N ASN A 875 21.52 -44.68 13.49
CA ASN A 875 20.58 -45.74 13.88
C ASN A 875 19.92 -46.37 12.65
N ILE A 876 20.15 -47.67 12.43
CA ILE A 876 19.53 -48.44 11.36
C ILE A 876 18.52 -49.42 11.95
N ASN A 877 17.24 -49.11 11.79
CA ASN A 877 16.13 -49.92 12.31
C ASN A 877 15.37 -50.70 11.23
N ALA A 878 15.83 -50.64 9.97
CA ALA A 878 15.23 -51.33 8.84
C ALA A 878 16.30 -52.01 7.96
N ASP A 879 15.86 -53.00 7.18
CA ASP A 879 16.73 -53.71 6.24
C ASP A 879 17.35 -52.76 5.21
N LEU A 880 18.61 -52.99 4.84
CA LEU A 880 19.32 -52.26 3.77
C LEU A 880 19.87 -53.25 2.74
N THR A 881 19.70 -52.95 1.45
CA THR A 881 20.17 -53.80 0.34
C THR A 881 21.01 -53.03 -0.66
N GLY A 882 22.30 -53.37 -0.75
CA GLY A 882 23.20 -52.93 -1.81
C GLY A 882 23.11 -53.83 -3.05
N THR A 883 22.95 -53.23 -4.22
CA THR A 883 22.90 -53.93 -5.51
C THR A 883 24.28 -54.28 -6.07
N SER A 884 25.35 -53.68 -5.54
CA SER A 884 26.73 -54.00 -5.90
C SER A 884 27.05 -55.47 -5.59
N SER A 885 27.57 -56.19 -6.59
CA SER A 885 28.06 -57.58 -6.43
C SER A 885 29.52 -57.64 -5.99
N VAL A 886 30.09 -56.54 -5.52
CA VAL A 886 31.49 -56.45 -5.11
C VAL A 886 31.68 -57.23 -3.81
N ASN A 887 32.70 -58.09 -3.78
CA ASN A 887 33.12 -58.74 -2.55
C ASN A 887 33.77 -57.67 -1.67
N LEU A 888 32.98 -57.06 -0.77
CA LEU A 888 33.46 -56.04 0.17
C LEU A 888 34.57 -56.63 1.04
N SER A 889 35.68 -55.92 1.13
CA SER A 889 36.84 -56.31 1.93
C SER A 889 37.17 -55.15 2.86
N PRO A 890 36.94 -55.28 4.17
CA PRO A 890 37.16 -54.16 5.09
C PRO A 890 38.63 -53.74 5.16
N ALA A 891 39.57 -54.61 4.73
CA ALA A 891 40.99 -54.31 4.61
C ALA A 891 41.39 -53.40 3.43
N ALA A 892 40.47 -53.04 2.53
CA ALA A 892 40.76 -52.19 1.37
C ALA A 892 40.88 -50.69 1.73
N GLY A 893 40.53 -50.32 2.97
CA GLY A 893 40.46 -48.94 3.45
C GLY A 893 39.19 -48.23 3.00
N GLU A 894 38.79 -47.19 3.72
CA GLU A 894 37.48 -46.53 3.55
C GLU A 894 37.28 -45.93 2.16
N ALA A 895 38.29 -45.23 1.63
CA ALA A 895 38.23 -44.60 0.31
C ALA A 895 38.01 -45.58 -0.85
N ALA A 896 38.25 -46.89 -0.64
CA ALA A 896 37.95 -47.91 -1.64
C ALA A 896 36.44 -48.20 -1.76
N HIS A 897 35.65 -47.76 -0.76
CA HIS A 897 34.24 -48.08 -0.59
C HIS A 897 33.30 -46.86 -0.74
N ASP A 898 33.83 -45.63 -0.91
CA ASP A 898 33.03 -44.40 -1.12
C ASP A 898 31.99 -44.53 -2.27
N TYR A 899 32.36 -45.27 -3.32
CA TYR A 899 31.52 -45.48 -4.49
C TYR A 899 30.61 -46.71 -4.41
N ASP A 900 30.70 -47.51 -3.34
CA ASP A 900 29.82 -48.66 -3.17
C ASP A 900 28.37 -48.21 -3.04
N THR A 901 27.46 -49.08 -3.48
CA THR A 901 26.07 -48.68 -3.69
C THR A 901 25.32 -48.53 -2.36
N SER A 902 25.67 -49.29 -1.32
CA SER A 902 25.23 -49.05 0.07
C SER A 902 26.42 -48.89 1.01
N ASN A 903 26.52 -47.74 1.68
CA ASN A 903 27.66 -47.37 2.49
C ASN A 903 27.23 -46.53 3.71
N ILE A 904 27.71 -46.88 4.90
CA ILE A 904 27.56 -46.10 6.13
C ILE A 904 28.97 -45.79 6.62
N ASN A 905 29.33 -44.51 6.67
CA ASN A 905 30.61 -44.07 7.20
C ASN A 905 30.39 -42.89 8.15
N SER A 906 30.77 -43.04 9.42
CA SER A 906 30.64 -41.98 10.41
C SER A 906 31.78 -40.94 10.39
N GLY A 907 32.90 -41.24 9.75
CA GLY A 907 33.90 -40.22 9.44
C GLY A 907 34.91 -39.98 10.57
N LYS A 908 34.81 -38.90 11.35
CA LYS A 908 35.79 -38.57 12.40
C LYS A 908 35.09 -38.26 13.70
N GLY A 909 35.35 -38.98 14.77
CA GLY A 909 34.60 -38.79 16.00
C GLY A 909 34.80 -39.90 16.99
N ASN A 910 34.07 -39.89 18.09
CA ASN A 910 33.78 -41.13 18.80
C ASN A 910 32.33 -41.48 18.48
N ASP A 911 32.15 -42.21 17.40
CA ASP A 911 30.87 -42.38 16.75
C ASP A 911 30.14 -43.60 17.28
N THR A 912 28.82 -43.61 17.13
CA THR A 912 27.97 -44.74 17.50
C THR A 912 27.10 -45.16 16.32
N ILE A 913 27.30 -46.38 15.83
CA ILE A 913 26.47 -47.01 14.80
C ILE A 913 25.66 -48.13 15.44
N ASN A 914 24.35 -47.94 15.55
CA ASN A 914 23.41 -48.90 16.11
C ASN A 914 22.65 -49.63 15.00
N ILE A 915 22.71 -50.95 14.99
CA ILE A 915 21.91 -51.81 14.11
C ILE A 915 20.87 -52.53 14.96
N ALA A 916 19.58 -52.29 14.69
CA ALA A 916 18.50 -52.82 15.51
C ALA A 916 18.30 -54.33 15.39
N ASP A 917 17.54 -54.90 16.33
CA ASP A 917 17.17 -56.32 16.33
C ASP A 917 16.48 -56.72 15.01
N ASN A 918 16.83 -57.89 14.46
CA ASN A 918 16.27 -58.50 13.23
C ASN A 918 16.54 -57.74 11.92
N VAL A 919 17.47 -56.78 11.90
CA VAL A 919 17.85 -56.07 10.67
C VAL A 919 18.74 -56.94 9.78
N THR A 920 18.45 -56.96 8.49
CA THR A 920 19.29 -57.56 7.44
C THR A 920 20.02 -56.47 6.67
N LEU A 921 21.35 -56.53 6.70
CA LEU A 921 22.23 -55.74 5.85
C LEU A 921 22.74 -56.65 4.73
N THR A 922 22.50 -56.27 3.48
CA THR A 922 22.97 -57.00 2.30
C THR A 922 23.94 -56.14 1.49
N ASN A 923 25.15 -56.63 1.23
CA ASN A 923 26.20 -55.93 0.48
C ASN A 923 26.41 -54.47 0.93
N THR A 924 26.39 -54.22 2.23
CA THR A 924 26.59 -52.90 2.82
C THR A 924 28.01 -52.79 3.37
N TYR A 925 28.67 -51.64 3.19
CA TYR A 925 29.90 -51.31 3.89
C TYR A 925 29.58 -50.41 5.09
N LEU A 926 30.16 -50.71 6.25
CA LEU A 926 30.04 -49.92 7.47
C LEU A 926 31.45 -49.60 7.99
N SER A 927 31.72 -48.34 8.29
CA SER A 927 32.97 -47.90 8.94
C SER A 927 32.68 -46.95 10.10
N GLY A 928 33.38 -47.14 11.23
CA GLY A 928 33.40 -46.19 12.35
C GLY A 928 34.23 -44.94 12.05
N GLY A 929 35.28 -45.06 11.24
CA GLY A 929 36.06 -43.89 10.83
C GLY A 929 37.31 -43.67 11.69
N ASP A 930 37.70 -42.41 11.86
CA ASP A 930 38.78 -41.99 12.76
C ASP A 930 38.19 -41.76 14.17
N GLY A 931 38.69 -42.47 15.18
CA GLY A 931 38.49 -42.19 16.60
C GLY A 931 38.19 -43.42 17.43
N ASN A 932 37.32 -43.34 18.45
CA ASN A 932 37.01 -44.52 19.27
C ASN A 932 35.54 -44.86 19.13
N ASP A 933 35.24 -45.70 18.16
CA ASP A 933 33.88 -45.88 17.67
C ASP A 933 33.19 -47.08 18.31
N LEU A 934 31.87 -47.02 18.35
CA LEU A 934 31.01 -48.10 18.79
C LEU A 934 30.13 -48.57 17.64
N VAL A 935 30.26 -49.84 17.26
CA VAL A 935 29.28 -50.51 16.40
C VAL A 935 28.48 -51.49 17.26
N ASP A 936 27.21 -51.21 17.51
CA ASP A 936 26.30 -52.04 18.31
C ASP A 936 25.37 -52.87 17.41
N LEU A 937 25.61 -54.19 17.38
CA LEU A 937 24.79 -55.14 16.65
C LEU A 937 23.74 -55.75 17.58
N GLY A 938 22.48 -55.41 17.33
CA GLY A 938 21.31 -55.99 17.98
C GLY A 938 21.18 -57.51 17.77
N LYS A 939 20.10 -58.07 18.32
CA LYS A 939 19.79 -59.49 18.21
C LYS A 939 19.38 -59.87 16.81
N ASP A 940 19.76 -61.06 16.37
CA ASP A 940 19.37 -61.67 15.11
C ASP A 940 19.71 -60.81 13.87
N VAL A 941 20.71 -59.92 13.97
CA VAL A 941 21.23 -59.13 12.84
C VAL A 941 21.89 -60.05 11.81
N SER A 942 21.50 -59.90 10.55
CA SER A 942 22.02 -60.70 9.43
C SER A 942 22.94 -59.87 8.53
N LEU A 943 24.20 -60.32 8.39
CA LEU A 943 25.23 -59.67 7.58
C LEU A 943 25.49 -60.47 6.28
N ASN A 944 24.77 -60.16 5.20
CA ASN A 944 24.85 -60.91 3.94
C ASN A 944 25.71 -60.18 2.90
N GLY A 945 26.98 -60.58 2.77
CA GLY A 945 27.91 -59.86 1.88
C GLY A 945 28.35 -58.49 2.42
N THR A 946 27.89 -58.12 3.61
CA THR A 946 28.22 -56.89 4.34
C THR A 946 29.60 -56.98 4.99
N ALA A 947 30.33 -55.86 4.98
CA ALA A 947 31.60 -55.70 5.66
C ALA A 947 31.51 -54.56 6.69
N ILE A 948 32.18 -54.74 7.83
CA ILE A 948 32.21 -53.80 8.95
C ILE A 948 33.68 -53.54 9.32
N ASN A 949 34.05 -52.28 9.44
CA ASN A 949 35.37 -51.85 9.88
C ASN A 949 35.23 -50.91 11.09
N GLY A 950 36.05 -51.09 12.13
CA GLY A 950 36.13 -50.12 13.22
C GLY A 950 36.74 -48.81 12.72
N GLY A 951 37.95 -48.89 12.17
CA GLY A 951 38.62 -47.75 11.54
C GLY A 951 39.95 -47.48 12.22
N ASP A 952 40.29 -46.21 12.40
CA ASP A 952 41.49 -45.76 13.06
C ASP A 952 41.21 -45.38 14.52
N GLY A 953 41.59 -46.22 15.48
CA GLY A 953 41.69 -45.83 16.89
C GLY A 953 41.48 -47.00 17.84
N ILE A 954 40.58 -46.88 18.82
CA ILE A 954 40.24 -47.99 19.74
C ILE A 954 38.75 -48.27 19.64
N ASP A 955 38.41 -49.18 18.73
CA ASP A 955 37.03 -49.38 18.34
C ASP A 955 36.40 -50.55 19.08
N THR A 956 35.11 -50.41 19.34
CA THR A 956 34.29 -51.38 20.07
C THR A 956 33.22 -51.97 19.16
N LEU A 957 33.28 -53.29 18.96
CA LEU A 957 32.17 -54.04 18.40
C LEU A 957 31.34 -54.64 19.54
N LYS A 958 30.08 -54.22 19.67
CA LYS A 958 29.14 -54.78 20.64
C LYS A 958 28.18 -55.75 19.97
N VAL A 959 27.95 -56.89 20.61
CA VAL A 959 27.16 -57.99 20.05
C VAL A 959 26.17 -58.52 21.09
N HIS A 960 24.95 -58.81 20.64
CA HIS A 960 23.87 -59.25 21.53
C HIS A 960 23.59 -60.76 21.46
N ASP A 961 24.02 -61.45 20.40
CA ASP A 961 23.83 -62.89 20.25
C ASP A 961 24.79 -63.55 19.22
N ALA A 962 24.30 -64.56 18.48
CA ALA A 962 25.04 -65.28 17.48
C ALA A 962 25.24 -64.53 16.14
N SER A 963 24.72 -63.31 15.99
CA SER A 963 24.96 -62.41 14.84
C SER A 963 26.45 -62.27 14.53
N PHE A 964 27.30 -62.34 15.55
CA PHE A 964 28.74 -62.59 15.42
C PHE A 964 29.05 -64.09 15.30
N ASN A 965 29.15 -64.60 14.07
CA ASN A 965 29.60 -65.98 13.79
C ASN A 965 31.01 -65.98 13.18
N THR A 966 31.91 -66.84 13.69
CA THR A 966 33.30 -67.02 13.20
C THR A 966 33.43 -67.39 11.71
N THR A 967 32.31 -67.65 11.01
CA THR A 967 32.24 -67.78 9.55
C THR A 967 32.24 -66.44 8.80
N ASN A 968 32.18 -65.30 9.50
CA ASN A 968 32.36 -63.94 8.97
C ASN A 968 33.84 -63.57 8.79
N ALA A 969 34.75 -64.56 8.80
CA ALA A 969 36.18 -64.36 8.64
C ALA A 969 36.48 -63.50 7.39
N GLY A 970 37.13 -62.36 7.61
CA GLY A 970 37.46 -61.38 6.56
C GLY A 970 36.38 -60.34 6.25
N LYS A 971 35.24 -60.31 6.97
CA LYS A 971 34.18 -59.30 6.80
C LYS A 971 34.07 -58.30 7.95
N ILE A 972 34.65 -58.62 9.10
CA ILE A 972 34.75 -57.74 10.26
C ILE A 972 36.25 -57.50 10.50
N SER A 973 36.66 -56.25 10.66
CA SER A 973 38.03 -55.86 11.01
C SER A 973 38.07 -54.55 11.77
N GLY A 974 39.26 -54.17 12.26
CA GLY A 974 39.49 -52.84 12.83
C GLY A 974 38.93 -52.64 14.23
N PHE A 975 38.59 -53.70 14.97
CA PHE A 975 38.11 -53.58 16.35
C PHE A 975 39.13 -54.11 17.37
N GLU A 976 39.53 -53.24 18.31
CA GLU A 976 40.39 -53.58 19.44
C GLU A 976 39.60 -54.15 20.63
N VAL A 977 38.31 -53.82 20.71
CA VAL A 977 37.42 -54.24 21.79
C VAL A 977 36.21 -55.00 21.22
N LEU A 978 35.96 -56.20 21.74
CA LEU A 978 34.72 -56.93 21.54
C LEU A 978 33.91 -56.88 22.85
N ASP A 979 32.76 -56.20 22.84
CA ASP A 979 31.83 -56.18 23.96
C ASP A 979 30.76 -57.26 23.80
N MET A 980 30.82 -58.25 24.70
CA MET A 980 29.89 -59.38 24.77
C MET A 980 29.00 -59.32 26.02
N SER A 981 28.82 -58.13 26.62
CA SER A 981 28.04 -57.96 27.85
C SER A 981 26.60 -58.50 27.73
N ASP A 982 26.03 -58.49 26.51
CA ASP A 982 24.66 -58.93 26.23
C ASP A 982 24.60 -60.28 25.46
N ALA A 983 25.74 -60.85 25.05
CA ALA A 983 25.80 -62.06 24.23
C ALA A 983 25.98 -63.35 25.05
N ASP A 984 24.89 -64.11 25.24
CA ASP A 984 24.92 -65.42 25.89
C ASP A 984 25.40 -66.53 24.94
N LYS A 985 26.69 -66.50 24.59
CA LYS A 985 27.32 -67.42 23.64
C LYS A 985 28.52 -68.16 24.24
N GLU A 986 28.69 -69.43 23.86
CA GLU A 986 29.87 -70.24 24.19
C GLU A 986 30.89 -70.23 23.04
N PHE A 987 32.14 -69.88 23.36
CA PHE A 987 33.29 -70.01 22.47
C PHE A 987 34.23 -71.07 23.02
N THR A 988 34.63 -72.05 22.20
CA THR A 988 35.61 -73.07 22.60
C THR A 988 36.85 -72.94 21.74
N PHE A 989 38.02 -72.77 22.37
CA PHE A 989 39.30 -72.81 21.68
C PHE A 989 39.88 -74.22 21.79
N HIS A 990 40.07 -74.90 20.66
CA HIS A 990 40.64 -76.25 20.62
C HIS A 990 42.16 -76.23 20.41
N HIS A 991 42.68 -75.18 19.76
CA HIS A 991 44.10 -74.97 19.46
C HIS A 991 44.53 -73.53 19.78
N ALA A 992 45.82 -73.32 20.05
CA ALA A 992 46.36 -71.97 20.24
C ALA A 992 46.16 -71.08 19.00
N SER A 993 46.16 -71.66 17.79
CA SER A 993 45.83 -70.96 16.54
C SER A 993 44.40 -70.42 16.51
N ASP A 994 43.48 -71.01 17.28
CA ASP A 994 42.08 -70.54 17.33
C ASP A 994 42.00 -69.16 18.00
N ILE A 995 42.87 -68.88 18.97
CA ILE A 995 43.00 -67.57 19.62
C ILE A 995 43.53 -66.53 18.62
N ALA A 996 44.58 -66.87 17.86
CA ALA A 996 45.12 -65.98 16.84
C ALA A 996 44.11 -65.69 15.72
N ASN A 997 43.37 -66.71 15.28
CA ASN A 997 42.29 -66.56 14.30
C ASN A 997 41.11 -65.75 14.86
N PHE A 998 40.77 -65.92 16.14
CA PHE A 998 39.73 -65.14 16.80
C PHE A 998 40.08 -63.65 16.84
N ILE A 999 41.33 -63.31 17.19
CA ILE A 999 41.84 -61.93 17.13
C ILE A 999 41.73 -61.38 15.71
N LYS A 1000 42.20 -62.13 14.70
CA LYS A 1000 42.16 -61.69 13.30
C LYS A 1000 40.74 -61.53 12.74
N ASN A 1001 39.78 -62.31 13.23
CA ASN A 1001 38.39 -62.25 12.80
C ASN A 1001 37.63 -61.01 13.32
N VAL A 1002 38.18 -60.32 14.34
CA VAL A 1002 37.58 -59.11 14.92
C VAL A 1002 38.44 -57.88 14.59
N GLY A 1003 39.73 -57.95 14.88
CA GLY A 1003 40.67 -56.85 14.63
C GLY A 1003 41.22 -56.80 13.20
N GLY A 1004 41.02 -57.83 12.38
CA GLY A 1004 41.57 -57.95 11.03
C GLY A 1004 42.93 -58.67 10.95
N GLU A 1005 43.40 -58.96 9.73
CA GLU A 1005 44.63 -59.76 9.48
C GLU A 1005 45.90 -59.16 10.12
N GLY A 1006 45.93 -57.85 10.35
CA GLY A 1006 47.04 -57.15 11.01
C GLY A 1006 46.97 -57.14 12.55
N ALA A 1007 45.86 -57.55 13.15
CA ALA A 1007 45.66 -57.43 14.59
C ALA A 1007 46.53 -58.41 15.38
N THR A 1008 47.19 -57.88 16.41
CA THR A 1008 48.03 -58.67 17.34
C THR A 1008 47.45 -58.73 18.75
N SER A 1009 46.37 -58.02 19.02
CA SER A 1009 45.68 -58.05 20.30
C SER A 1009 44.19 -57.81 20.15
N LEU A 1010 43.41 -58.33 21.09
CA LEU A 1010 41.97 -58.08 21.23
C LEU A 1010 41.61 -58.07 22.72
N ILE A 1011 40.72 -57.17 23.12
CA ILE A 1011 40.13 -57.14 24.46
C ILE A 1011 38.67 -57.56 24.36
N VAL A 1012 38.29 -58.64 25.04
CA VAL A 1012 36.89 -59.05 25.19
C VAL A 1012 36.39 -58.56 26.54
N LYS A 1013 35.33 -57.75 26.54
CA LYS A 1013 34.62 -57.31 27.75
C LYS A 1013 33.26 -58.01 27.84
N GLY A 1014 32.78 -58.25 29.05
CA GLY A 1014 31.43 -58.75 29.26
C GLY A 1014 30.99 -58.75 30.72
N VAL A 1015 29.99 -59.58 31.04
CA VAL A 1015 29.41 -59.71 32.39
C VAL A 1015 29.47 -61.15 32.87
N LYS A 1016 29.97 -61.40 34.09
CA LYS A 1016 30.07 -62.76 34.65
C LYS A 1016 28.68 -63.36 34.76
N GLY A 1017 28.48 -64.54 34.19
CA GLY A 1017 27.17 -65.18 34.06
C GLY A 1017 26.51 -65.04 32.70
N VAL A 1018 27.05 -64.22 31.79
CA VAL A 1018 26.59 -64.06 30.40
C VAL A 1018 27.70 -64.52 29.46
N GLY A 1019 27.43 -65.52 28.61
CA GLY A 1019 28.42 -66.10 27.70
C GLY A 1019 29.54 -66.88 28.42
N THR A 1020 30.33 -67.66 27.67
CA THR A 1020 31.41 -68.48 28.23
C THR A 1020 32.52 -68.75 27.22
N PHE A 1021 33.78 -68.70 27.67
CA PHE A 1021 34.93 -69.21 26.92
C PHE A 1021 35.38 -70.53 27.54
N THR A 1022 35.58 -71.57 26.73
CA THR A 1022 35.99 -72.90 27.20
C THR A 1022 37.35 -73.26 26.61
N GLU A 1023 38.28 -73.67 27.47
CA GLU A 1023 39.59 -74.18 27.08
C GLU A 1023 39.46 -75.65 26.66
N GLY A 1024 39.54 -75.91 25.36
CA GLY A 1024 39.33 -77.24 24.79
C GLY A 1024 40.57 -78.15 24.78
N SER A 1025 41.75 -77.63 25.12
CA SER A 1025 43.01 -78.38 25.14
C SER A 1025 44.04 -77.78 26.09
N SER A 1026 45.02 -78.59 26.51
CA SER A 1026 46.10 -78.13 27.40
C SER A 1026 46.98 -77.07 26.74
N GLU A 1027 47.07 -77.09 25.40
CA GLU A 1027 47.79 -76.09 24.61
C GLU A 1027 47.20 -74.68 24.78
N VAL A 1028 45.87 -74.59 24.88
CA VAL A 1028 45.15 -73.33 25.12
C VAL A 1028 45.28 -72.90 26.57
N ALA A 1029 45.14 -73.83 27.52
CA ALA A 1029 45.26 -73.56 28.95
C ALA A 1029 46.67 -73.06 29.32
N ASP A 1030 47.72 -73.68 28.78
CA ASP A 1030 49.12 -73.29 28.98
C ASP A 1030 49.44 -71.89 28.42
N ALA A 1031 48.65 -71.40 27.46
CA ALA A 1031 48.79 -70.06 26.90
C ALA A 1031 48.09 -68.98 27.75
N SER A 1032 47.29 -69.37 28.74
CA SER A 1032 46.50 -68.47 29.58
C SER A 1032 47.25 -68.01 30.83
N THR A 1033 46.89 -66.84 31.36
CA THR A 1033 47.31 -66.33 32.66
C THR A 1033 46.14 -65.62 33.32
N GLU A 1034 45.76 -66.08 34.50
CA GLU A 1034 44.70 -65.44 35.29
C GLU A 1034 45.15 -64.03 35.74
N ILE A 1035 44.26 -63.06 35.56
CA ILE A 1035 44.40 -61.69 36.03
C ILE A 1035 43.24 -61.34 36.97
N SER A 1036 43.34 -60.21 37.69
CA SER A 1036 42.36 -59.82 38.72
C SER A 1036 40.89 -59.80 38.28
N ASN A 1037 40.63 -59.63 36.98
CA ASN A 1037 39.30 -59.51 36.40
C ASN A 1037 39.08 -60.43 35.18
N GLY A 1038 39.87 -61.49 34.99
CA GLY A 1038 39.71 -62.42 33.87
C GLY A 1038 41.00 -63.15 33.49
N TYR A 1039 41.26 -63.34 32.19
CA TYR A 1039 42.40 -64.12 31.68
C TYR A 1039 43.09 -63.39 30.52
N VAL A 1040 44.40 -63.56 30.41
CA VAL A 1040 45.19 -63.13 29.25
C VAL A 1040 45.76 -64.37 28.58
N TYR A 1041 45.47 -64.55 27.31
CA TYR A 1041 46.04 -65.61 26.47
C TYR A 1041 47.14 -65.02 25.58
N SER A 1042 48.32 -65.63 25.57
CA SER A 1042 49.47 -65.20 24.76
C SER A 1042 49.95 -66.36 23.88
N VAL A 1043 49.68 -66.30 22.59
CA VAL A 1043 50.03 -67.35 21.62
C VAL A 1043 51.06 -66.84 20.61
N ASN A 1044 52.04 -67.68 20.25
CA ASN A 1044 53.03 -67.37 19.22
C ASN A 1044 52.69 -68.14 17.94
N GLU A 1045 52.32 -67.43 16.88
CA GLU A 1045 52.02 -68.02 15.58
C GLU A 1045 52.83 -67.30 14.50
N GLY A 1046 53.54 -68.06 13.65
CA GLY A 1046 54.31 -67.48 12.54
C GLY A 1046 55.46 -66.53 12.92
N GLY A 1047 55.89 -66.50 14.19
CA GLY A 1047 56.90 -65.57 14.71
C GLY A 1047 56.35 -64.25 15.24
N GLN A 1048 55.03 -64.10 15.29
CA GLN A 1048 54.30 -62.97 15.88
C GLN A 1048 53.59 -63.44 17.16
N THR A 1049 53.62 -62.60 18.21
CA THR A 1049 52.84 -62.83 19.43
C THR A 1049 51.46 -62.22 19.27
N PHE A 1050 50.42 -62.99 19.61
CA PHE A 1050 49.03 -62.56 19.67
C PHE A 1050 48.53 -62.59 21.11
N THR A 1051 47.85 -61.52 21.55
CA THR A 1051 47.40 -61.35 22.94
C THR A 1051 45.88 -61.15 23.02
N LEU A 1052 45.16 -62.12 23.57
CA LEU A 1052 43.72 -62.02 23.83
C LEU A 1052 43.50 -61.75 25.32
N THR A 1053 42.87 -60.64 25.66
CA THR A 1053 42.51 -60.32 27.06
C THR A 1053 41.01 -60.47 27.25
N ILE A 1054 40.58 -61.41 28.08
CA ILE A 1054 39.16 -61.63 28.40
C ILE A 1054 38.88 -61.08 29.79
N GLN A 1055 37.96 -60.13 29.91
CA GLN A 1055 37.62 -59.45 31.16
C GLN A 1055 36.15 -59.63 31.52
N ASN A 1056 35.89 -60.00 32.76
CA ASN A 1056 34.55 -60.12 33.35
C ASN A 1056 33.60 -61.09 32.59
N VAL A 1057 34.12 -62.05 31.82
CA VAL A 1057 33.34 -63.14 31.19
C VAL A 1057 33.62 -64.47 31.90
N ASN A 1058 32.72 -65.47 31.79
CA ASN A 1058 32.99 -66.82 32.30
C ASN A 1058 34.09 -67.51 31.47
N VAL A 1059 35.08 -68.09 32.14
CA VAL A 1059 36.08 -68.96 31.51
C VAL A 1059 36.04 -70.33 32.18
N ASN A 1060 35.77 -71.37 31.40
CA ASN A 1060 35.84 -72.76 31.82
C ASN A 1060 37.26 -73.29 31.54
N GLU A 1061 38.07 -73.33 32.60
CA GLU A 1061 39.44 -73.85 32.56
C GLU A 1061 39.47 -75.36 32.30
N LEU A 1062 40.50 -75.82 31.59
CA LEU A 1062 40.79 -77.25 31.45
C LEU A 1062 41.47 -77.76 32.72
N MET A 1063 40.74 -78.51 33.56
CA MET A 1063 41.28 -79.10 34.81
C MET A 1063 42.36 -80.17 34.61
#